data_AF-A0A543CP16-F1
#
_entry.id   AF-A0A543CP16-F1
#
_cell.length_a   1.000
_cell.length_b   1.000
_cell.length_c   1.000
_cell.angle_alpha   90.00
_cell.angle_beta   90.00
_cell.angle_gamma   90.00
#
_symmetry.space_group_name_H-M   'P 1'
#
loop_
_entity.id
_entity.type
_entity.pdbx_description
1 polymer ?
#
loop_
_entity_poly.entity_id
_entity_poly.type
_entity_poly.pdbx_seq_one_letter_code
_entity_poly.pdbx_strand_id
1 'polypeptide(L)'
;MANDGRALARGIANGVTEALPTYLRKRLERGLGADLSLMRVHTGPVADRLARTLGAEAFTYGSDVFFRDGAYAPDTPQGLWLLAHEAAHVAQQAGARSLDDNTHDDPWERDADRCADRILAGRRAPSTAYGPPRVPVIQRHVSFEHRLLGDAPTADLVAVSTNGPTRGQFLGNQIELLTLWQDDPEQVTESDINAKCPWIRTLRLGPGNLLVTYGELNALPDYLADAGALDTVDPTIVLPILQVIRQEGFNQLTSLLTGGNPNVTFAQAACEPWSLSLVNNIVETTALDTLTIGLGSVGQNHYQGLLARNACHFAPFSWYRWQASHLIARDLAAQAHATGDPEMARRAWVHHGYADHFLEDSFAAGHLVNKTLIMQWFIEWAAQQTLLPVADWDAIKNITEARQPSLAGRWLYDPSFAGPSNDPQTDQEAASLVDRVVGSGILADGPVDQLAAYKNYLTFLASAVAQLGSATLHDYYNDNSVWASSAASTTPYELWGDSTLLSGANGGAGVQATSETAQLSQEALLEILGTGTTSITTAQIRAHFPTKAGPDRDHLHSLETWATTQKSFCMDRFGEFGPTIKTALLGLASPRLGLVSQDQDFTSVWSASLPGSGFYPVNSLFHGDRLFSASDGYVYELDPHSGAVLHTLRLTTDGDTTSLATNGTTLYAGVSGHAYAIALDDWSGYAWKTTRNLGGTLDEQVNLLVSGTRLFAGSDGSVYELAPTTGAVLHSTELTSSLGGGVTRVSTDGTYLFAGVHGYAYGVRLSDWTTTWETPDNLGGTFAYEEVNVFVSGTRLFAGSDGYVYELAPATGQILRSLQLTTDVGGDVTRMATDGTYLFAGVHGYAYGVRLNDWGDYAWSRSVGGTLAYEEVSVLSLDGRLFAGSNGHVYRLTPETGTVQYGQLLTSTVGAGDYDTSILTDGTFLYAGVHGYAYKVLVTTPSNAT
;
A
#
# COMPACT_ATOMS: atom_id res chain seq x y z
N MET A 1 -5.87 -18.59 -13.82
CA MET A 1 -4.72 -19.07 -14.64
C MET A 1 -5.13 -20.19 -15.63
N ALA A 2 -6.25 -20.05 -16.33
CA ALA A 2 -6.68 -20.99 -17.38
C ALA A 2 -7.70 -20.40 -18.38
N ASN A 3 -8.54 -19.44 -17.96
CA ASN A 3 -9.51 -18.75 -18.82
C ASN A 3 -9.04 -17.36 -19.25
N ASP A 4 -8.06 -16.79 -18.53
CA ASP A 4 -7.62 -15.39 -18.58
C ASP A 4 -7.17 -14.96 -19.99
N GLY A 5 -6.59 -15.90 -20.75
CA GLY A 5 -6.18 -15.68 -22.14
C GLY A 5 -7.31 -15.48 -23.16
N ARG A 6 -8.60 -15.64 -22.81
CA ARG A 6 -9.73 -15.40 -23.72
C ARG A 6 -10.15 -13.93 -23.82
N ALA A 7 -10.00 -13.16 -22.74
CA ALA A 7 -10.27 -11.72 -22.77
C ALA A 7 -9.21 -10.98 -23.60
N LEU A 8 -7.93 -11.25 -23.32
CA LEU A 8 -6.80 -10.72 -24.07
C LEU A 8 -6.91 -11.04 -25.58
N ALA A 9 -7.31 -12.26 -25.93
CA ALA A 9 -7.50 -12.68 -27.33
C ALA A 9 -8.62 -11.96 -28.09
N ARG A 10 -9.60 -11.32 -27.40
CA ARG A 10 -10.61 -10.48 -28.06
C ARG A 10 -10.06 -9.09 -28.38
N GLY A 11 -9.24 -8.49 -27.51
CA GLY A 11 -8.52 -7.24 -27.79
C GLY A 11 -7.40 -7.39 -28.82
N ILE A 12 -6.71 -8.53 -28.83
CA ILE A 12 -5.53 -8.81 -29.69
C ILE A 12 -5.94 -9.29 -31.11
N ALA A 13 -7.21 -9.11 -31.53
CA ALA A 13 -7.75 -9.58 -32.81
C ALA A 13 -7.08 -9.03 -34.11
N ASN A 14 -6.04 -8.19 -34.00
CA ASN A 14 -5.22 -7.70 -35.11
C ASN A 14 -3.71 -8.06 -34.98
N GLY A 15 -3.33 -8.92 -34.03
CA GLY A 15 -1.96 -9.44 -33.84
C GLY A 15 -1.84 -10.91 -34.26
N VAL A 16 -0.63 -11.36 -34.61
CA VAL A 16 -0.36 -12.78 -34.94
C VAL A 16 0.20 -13.47 -33.69
N THR A 17 -0.68 -14.21 -33.01
CA THR A 17 -0.33 -15.08 -31.88
C THR A 17 -0.24 -16.53 -32.35
N GLU A 18 0.92 -17.17 -32.19
CA GLU A 18 1.14 -18.57 -32.53
C GLU A 18 1.55 -19.41 -31.31
N ALA A 19 1.11 -20.67 -31.28
CA ALA A 19 1.63 -21.67 -30.35
C ALA A 19 2.94 -22.24 -30.89
N LEU A 20 3.97 -22.34 -30.03
CA LEU A 20 5.33 -22.60 -30.50
C LEU A 20 5.44 -23.95 -31.26
N PRO A 21 6.02 -23.97 -32.49
CA PRO A 21 6.14 -25.18 -33.31
C PRO A 21 6.69 -26.37 -32.53
N THR A 22 6.05 -27.54 -32.66
CA THR A 22 6.31 -28.72 -31.80
C THR A 22 7.78 -29.18 -31.80
N TYR A 23 8.56 -28.90 -32.85
CA TYR A 23 9.98 -29.22 -32.90
C TYR A 23 10.86 -28.21 -32.13
N LEU A 24 10.51 -26.91 -32.16
CA LEU A 24 11.13 -25.87 -31.33
C LEU A 24 10.80 -26.10 -29.85
N ARG A 25 9.51 -26.28 -29.53
CA ARG A 25 9.06 -26.53 -28.16
C ARG A 25 9.80 -27.71 -27.51
N LYS A 26 9.84 -28.87 -28.18
CA LYS A 26 10.59 -30.07 -27.72
C LYS A 26 12.11 -29.91 -27.68
N ARG A 27 12.68 -28.85 -28.29
CA ARG A 27 14.10 -28.47 -28.17
C ARG A 27 14.32 -27.61 -26.92
N LEU A 28 13.48 -26.61 -26.71
CA LEU A 28 13.55 -25.70 -25.55
C LEU A 28 13.27 -26.44 -24.24
N GLU A 29 12.15 -27.18 -24.14
CA GLU A 29 11.78 -28.03 -22.99
C GLU A 29 12.90 -29.01 -22.59
N ARG A 30 13.61 -29.56 -23.58
CA ARG A 30 14.71 -30.50 -23.35
C ARG A 30 15.94 -29.83 -22.73
N GLY A 31 16.21 -28.57 -23.08
CA GLY A 31 17.29 -27.77 -22.51
C GLY A 31 16.95 -27.23 -21.13
N LEU A 32 15.80 -26.55 -21.04
CA LEU A 32 15.27 -25.83 -19.88
C LEU A 32 14.68 -26.74 -18.80
N GLY A 33 14.23 -27.95 -19.16
CA GLY A 33 13.67 -28.93 -18.22
C GLY A 33 12.27 -28.63 -17.68
N ALA A 34 11.65 -27.51 -18.08
CA ALA A 34 10.26 -27.15 -17.79
C ALA A 34 9.31 -27.56 -18.93
N ASP A 35 8.00 -27.52 -18.68
CA ASP A 35 6.98 -27.60 -19.73
C ASP A 35 6.74 -26.22 -20.35
N LEU A 36 6.66 -26.17 -21.67
CA LEU A 36 6.36 -24.95 -22.44
C LEU A 36 5.09 -25.12 -23.28
N SER A 37 4.21 -26.08 -22.94
CA SER A 37 2.92 -26.30 -23.62
C SER A 37 2.00 -25.07 -23.60
N LEU A 38 2.11 -24.24 -22.55
CA LEU A 38 1.37 -22.99 -22.40
C LEU A 38 2.01 -21.82 -23.16
N MET A 39 3.29 -21.92 -23.57
CA MET A 39 4.03 -20.83 -24.23
C MET A 39 3.35 -20.35 -25.53
N ARG A 40 3.21 -19.03 -25.68
CA ARG A 40 2.72 -18.36 -26.89
C ARG A 40 3.73 -17.34 -27.37
N VAL A 41 3.77 -17.14 -28.69
CA VAL A 41 4.59 -16.12 -29.35
C VAL A 41 3.68 -15.13 -30.05
N HIS A 42 3.88 -13.84 -29.76
CA HIS A 42 3.15 -12.72 -30.34
C HIS A 42 4.08 -11.92 -31.26
N THR A 43 3.60 -11.64 -32.47
CA THR A 43 4.32 -10.86 -33.49
C THR A 43 3.42 -9.84 -34.18
N GLY A 44 4.04 -8.85 -34.83
CA GLY A 44 3.35 -7.78 -35.55
C GLY A 44 3.14 -6.50 -34.72
N PRO A 45 2.33 -5.53 -35.22
CA PRO A 45 2.36 -4.14 -34.76
C PRO A 45 1.99 -3.88 -33.29
N VAL A 46 1.34 -4.82 -32.61
CA VAL A 46 1.02 -4.73 -31.17
C VAL A 46 2.22 -5.16 -30.33
N ALA A 47 2.78 -6.34 -30.60
CA ALA A 47 4.01 -6.83 -29.95
C ALA A 47 5.20 -5.88 -30.18
N ASP A 48 5.34 -5.37 -31.40
CA ASP A 48 6.35 -4.37 -31.76
C ASP A 48 6.22 -3.06 -30.97
N ARG A 49 4.98 -2.61 -30.71
CA ARG A 49 4.74 -1.42 -29.87
C ARG A 49 5.10 -1.67 -28.41
N LEU A 50 4.66 -2.80 -27.85
CA LEU A 50 4.94 -3.16 -26.46
C LEU A 50 6.44 -3.33 -26.21
N ALA A 51 7.14 -4.07 -27.07
CA ALA A 51 8.60 -4.25 -26.98
C ALA A 51 9.35 -2.91 -27.06
N ARG A 52 8.90 -1.98 -27.92
CA ARG A 52 9.49 -0.63 -27.99
C ARG A 52 9.21 0.23 -26.76
N THR A 53 8.03 0.11 -26.14
CA THR A 53 7.72 0.79 -24.87
C THR A 53 8.64 0.33 -23.74
N LEU A 54 9.03 -0.95 -23.74
CA LEU A 54 9.99 -1.53 -22.79
C LEU A 54 11.46 -1.40 -23.24
N GLY A 55 11.72 -0.89 -24.44
CA GLY A 55 13.07 -0.70 -24.99
C GLY A 55 13.75 -1.96 -25.56
N ALA A 56 13.07 -3.10 -25.59
CA ALA A 56 13.64 -4.42 -25.84
C ALA A 56 13.51 -4.92 -27.31
N GLU A 57 14.10 -6.08 -27.61
CA GLU A 57 13.91 -6.81 -28.88
C GLU A 57 12.86 -7.94 -28.76
N ALA A 58 12.72 -8.51 -27.58
CA ALA A 58 11.56 -9.30 -27.16
C ALA A 58 11.33 -9.08 -25.65
N PHE A 59 10.23 -9.59 -25.10
CA PHE A 59 10.02 -9.74 -23.66
C PHE A 59 8.99 -10.83 -23.34
N THR A 60 9.02 -11.35 -22.11
CA THR A 60 8.14 -12.41 -21.62
C THR A 60 7.27 -11.98 -20.44
N TYR A 61 5.97 -12.25 -20.52
CA TYR A 61 5.02 -12.08 -19.42
C TYR A 61 4.15 -13.34 -19.24
N GLY A 62 4.33 -14.04 -18.11
CA GLY A 62 3.66 -15.29 -17.79
C GLY A 62 4.09 -16.45 -18.70
N SER A 63 3.29 -16.72 -19.74
CA SER A 63 3.61 -17.68 -20.81
C SER A 63 3.65 -17.04 -22.20
N ASP A 64 3.50 -15.72 -22.28
CA ASP A 64 3.32 -14.97 -23.51
C ASP A 64 4.58 -14.17 -23.82
N VAL A 65 5.19 -14.46 -24.97
CA VAL A 65 6.43 -13.83 -25.43
C VAL A 65 6.14 -12.91 -26.60
N PHE A 66 6.53 -11.65 -26.49
CA PHE A 66 6.25 -10.61 -27.46
C PHE A 66 7.54 -10.20 -28.16
N PHE A 67 7.58 -10.32 -29.49
CA PHE A 67 8.75 -9.93 -30.28
C PHE A 67 8.54 -8.59 -30.98
N ARG A 68 9.60 -7.79 -31.03
CA ARG A 68 9.72 -6.62 -31.90
C ARG A 68 9.68 -7.03 -33.37
N ASP A 69 9.27 -6.13 -34.25
CA ASP A 69 9.18 -6.43 -35.69
C ASP A 69 10.55 -6.84 -36.25
N GLY A 70 10.58 -7.98 -36.94
CA GLY A 70 11.79 -8.64 -37.44
C GLY A 70 12.61 -9.47 -36.43
N ALA A 71 12.32 -9.42 -35.12
CA ALA A 71 13.13 -10.11 -34.10
C ALA A 71 12.83 -11.62 -33.98
N TYR A 72 11.59 -12.06 -34.25
CA TYR A 72 11.21 -13.48 -34.22
C TYR A 72 11.75 -14.23 -35.46
N ALA A 73 12.98 -14.72 -35.36
CA ALA A 73 13.67 -15.43 -36.45
C ALA A 73 14.26 -16.79 -35.98
N PRO A 74 13.42 -17.77 -35.57
CA PRO A 74 13.86 -19.00 -34.87
C PRO A 74 14.70 -19.98 -35.70
N ASP A 75 14.76 -19.81 -37.04
CA ASP A 75 15.67 -20.57 -37.92
C ASP A 75 17.07 -19.93 -38.02
N THR A 76 17.26 -18.72 -37.49
CA THR A 76 18.57 -18.05 -37.39
C THR A 76 19.21 -18.31 -36.02
N PRO A 77 20.54 -18.34 -35.90
CA PRO A 77 21.18 -18.47 -34.58
C PRO A 77 20.76 -17.38 -33.59
N GLN A 78 20.65 -16.13 -34.05
CA GLN A 78 20.29 -14.96 -33.23
C GLN A 78 18.84 -15.02 -32.76
N GLY A 79 17.87 -15.16 -33.67
CA GLY A 79 16.45 -15.23 -33.30
C GLY A 79 16.08 -16.51 -32.54
N LEU A 80 16.82 -17.60 -32.73
CA LEU A 80 16.72 -18.79 -31.88
C LEU A 80 17.29 -18.56 -30.47
N TRP A 81 18.39 -17.82 -30.35
CA TRP A 81 18.99 -17.47 -29.06
C TRP A 81 18.04 -16.58 -28.26
N LEU A 82 17.49 -15.53 -28.90
CA LEU A 82 16.48 -14.66 -28.29
C LEU A 82 15.24 -15.47 -27.86
N LEU A 83 14.69 -16.33 -28.74
CA LEU A 83 13.59 -17.23 -28.37
C LEU A 83 13.95 -18.20 -27.23
N ALA A 84 15.20 -18.62 -27.10
CA ALA A 84 15.64 -19.52 -26.05
C ALA A 84 15.91 -18.81 -24.71
N HIS A 85 16.31 -17.54 -24.75
CA HIS A 85 16.40 -16.62 -23.62
C HIS A 85 15.00 -16.31 -23.09
N GLU A 86 14.06 -15.88 -23.95
CA GLU A 86 12.66 -15.65 -23.57
C GLU A 86 11.95 -16.93 -23.06
N ALA A 87 12.21 -18.09 -23.66
CA ALA A 87 11.70 -19.35 -23.14
C ALA A 87 12.30 -19.72 -21.78
N ALA A 88 13.50 -19.24 -21.45
CA ALA A 88 14.05 -19.34 -20.09
C ALA A 88 13.24 -18.48 -19.13
N HIS A 89 12.89 -17.24 -19.48
CA HIS A 89 11.96 -16.43 -18.70
C HIS A 89 10.60 -17.11 -18.50
N VAL A 90 10.03 -17.77 -19.52
CA VAL A 90 8.78 -18.56 -19.34
C VAL A 90 8.98 -19.68 -18.32
N ALA A 91 10.10 -20.42 -18.39
CA ALA A 91 10.41 -21.51 -17.46
C ALA A 91 10.75 -21.02 -16.03
N GLN A 92 11.31 -19.81 -15.91
CA GLN A 92 11.64 -19.10 -14.69
C GLN A 92 10.36 -18.56 -14.02
N GLN A 93 9.50 -17.86 -14.76
CA GLN A 93 8.19 -17.35 -14.30
C GLN A 93 7.19 -18.49 -14.00
N ALA A 94 7.33 -19.66 -14.65
CA ALA A 94 6.62 -20.90 -14.30
C ALA A 94 7.26 -21.67 -13.10
N GLY A 95 8.32 -21.14 -12.48
CA GLY A 95 8.80 -21.56 -11.16
C GLY A 95 9.83 -22.70 -11.11
N ALA A 96 10.80 -22.79 -12.04
CA ALA A 96 11.72 -23.93 -12.07
C ALA A 96 13.21 -23.73 -12.48
N ARG A 97 13.88 -22.60 -12.17
CA ARG A 97 15.37 -22.53 -12.07
C ARG A 97 15.97 -21.22 -11.55
N SER A 98 17.13 -21.33 -10.87
CA SER A 98 18.12 -20.26 -10.65
C SER A 98 19.51 -20.87 -10.32
N LEU A 99 20.59 -20.08 -10.38
CA LEU A 99 22.00 -20.51 -10.27
C LEU A 99 22.83 -19.64 -9.30
N ASP A 100 23.94 -20.21 -8.80
CA ASP A 100 24.88 -19.58 -7.86
C ASP A 100 25.49 -18.25 -8.34
N ASP A 101 25.74 -17.38 -7.36
CA ASP A 101 26.21 -16.01 -7.50
C ASP A 101 27.74 -15.92 -7.66
N ASN A 102 28.18 -15.20 -8.70
CA ASN A 102 29.26 -14.22 -8.58
C ASN A 102 29.25 -13.22 -9.78
N THR A 103 29.88 -12.07 -9.57
CA THR A 103 30.18 -10.98 -10.54
C THR A 103 28.99 -10.34 -11.30
N HIS A 104 28.39 -9.31 -10.69
CA HIS A 104 28.25 -7.95 -11.28
C HIS A 104 27.44 -7.72 -12.58
N ASP A 105 26.47 -8.57 -12.90
CA ASP A 105 25.47 -8.36 -13.97
C ASP A 105 24.14 -9.04 -13.54
N ASP A 106 22.99 -8.76 -14.19
CA ASP A 106 21.70 -9.32 -13.76
C ASP A 106 21.70 -10.87 -13.75
N PRO A 107 21.37 -11.54 -12.63
CA PRO A 107 21.39 -13.00 -12.55
C PRO A 107 20.35 -13.72 -13.42
N TRP A 108 19.18 -13.13 -13.70
CA TRP A 108 18.11 -13.80 -14.45
C TRP A 108 18.41 -13.76 -15.94
N GLU A 109 18.81 -12.59 -16.45
CA GLU A 109 19.38 -12.42 -17.79
C GLU A 109 20.58 -13.36 -18.02
N ARG A 110 21.53 -13.40 -17.08
CA ARG A 110 22.72 -14.29 -17.15
C ARG A 110 22.43 -15.77 -16.94
N ASP A 111 21.23 -16.17 -16.55
CA ASP A 111 20.77 -17.56 -16.64
C ASP A 111 19.99 -17.82 -17.93
N ALA A 112 19.20 -16.85 -18.41
CA ALA A 112 18.50 -16.90 -19.69
C ALA A 112 19.50 -17.00 -20.87
N ASP A 113 20.52 -16.16 -20.91
CA ASP A 113 21.67 -16.23 -21.83
C ASP A 113 22.36 -17.58 -21.77
N ARG A 114 22.66 -18.04 -20.56
CA ARG A 114 23.38 -19.29 -20.30
C ARG A 114 22.54 -20.52 -20.67
N CYS A 115 21.22 -20.42 -20.60
CA CYS A 115 20.28 -21.39 -21.10
C CYS A 115 20.20 -21.34 -22.63
N ALA A 116 20.10 -20.15 -23.24
CA ALA A 116 20.09 -19.94 -24.68
C ALA A 116 21.35 -20.50 -25.35
N ASP A 117 22.54 -20.13 -24.87
CA ASP A 117 23.83 -20.66 -25.29
C ASP A 117 23.90 -22.19 -25.23
N ARG A 118 23.41 -22.78 -24.12
CA ARG A 118 23.41 -24.23 -23.94
C ARG A 118 22.39 -24.92 -24.85
N ILE A 119 21.26 -24.29 -25.16
CA ILE A 119 20.22 -24.78 -26.09
C ILE A 119 20.69 -24.69 -27.55
N LEU A 120 21.43 -23.64 -27.90
CA LEU A 120 22.15 -23.55 -29.18
C LEU A 120 23.21 -24.65 -29.28
N ALA A 121 24.00 -24.86 -28.23
CA ALA A 121 25.01 -25.91 -28.13
C ALA A 121 24.46 -27.35 -27.91
N GLY A 122 23.13 -27.53 -27.86
CA GLY A 122 22.48 -28.84 -27.74
C GLY A 122 22.60 -29.53 -26.37
N ARG A 123 22.84 -28.77 -25.29
CA ARG A 123 23.08 -29.25 -23.92
C ARG A 123 21.88 -28.91 -22.99
N ARG A 124 21.77 -29.64 -21.87
CA ARG A 124 20.75 -29.43 -20.82
C ARG A 124 21.32 -28.58 -19.67
N ALA A 125 20.46 -27.78 -19.02
CA ALA A 125 20.79 -27.03 -17.80
C ALA A 125 20.71 -27.90 -16.51
N PRO A 126 21.37 -27.53 -15.40
CA PRO A 126 21.36 -28.25 -14.10
C PRO A 126 20.23 -27.76 -13.17
N SER A 127 19.68 -28.60 -12.29
CA SER A 127 18.45 -28.31 -11.50
C SER A 127 18.71 -28.15 -10.00
N THR A 128 18.29 -27.01 -9.47
CA THR A 128 18.19 -26.63 -8.04
C THR A 128 16.95 -25.76 -7.85
N ALA A 129 16.27 -25.86 -6.71
CA ALA A 129 15.01 -25.15 -6.43
C ALA A 129 15.29 -23.84 -5.65
N TYR A 130 14.64 -22.74 -6.06
CA TYR A 130 14.87 -21.39 -5.53
C TYR A 130 13.62 -20.49 -5.65
N GLY A 131 13.64 -19.38 -4.91
CA GLY A 131 12.56 -18.38 -4.80
C GLY A 131 12.71 -17.14 -5.71
N PRO A 132 12.01 -16.03 -5.39
CA PRO A 132 11.76 -14.89 -6.30
C PRO A 132 12.92 -13.86 -6.50
N PRO A 133 12.79 -12.87 -7.41
CA PRO A 133 13.85 -11.91 -7.82
C PRO A 133 14.22 -10.79 -6.82
N ARG A 134 15.18 -9.91 -7.19
CA ARG A 134 15.79 -8.83 -6.37
C ARG A 134 15.68 -7.41 -6.97
N VAL A 135 15.30 -6.37 -6.19
CA VAL A 135 15.04 -4.93 -6.56
C VAL A 135 15.26 -3.98 -5.29
N PRO A 136 15.34 -2.60 -5.26
CA PRO A 136 15.74 -1.70 -4.09
C PRO A 136 14.69 -1.23 -2.99
N VAL A 137 15.10 -0.77 -1.78
CA VAL A 137 14.31 -0.73 -0.48
C VAL A 137 14.06 0.66 0.15
N ILE A 138 13.49 0.64 1.37
CA ILE A 138 13.35 1.72 2.35
C ILE A 138 13.71 1.18 3.76
N GLN A 139 14.85 1.64 4.34
CA GLN A 139 15.35 1.48 5.73
C GLN A 139 15.38 0.06 6.36
N ARG A 140 16.55 -0.39 6.84
CA ARG A 140 16.76 -1.71 7.47
C ARG A 140 16.20 -1.74 8.90
N HIS A 141 14.99 -2.26 9.09
CA HIS A 141 14.36 -2.40 10.42
C HIS A 141 14.89 -3.62 11.24
N VAL A 142 16.07 -4.14 10.88
CA VAL A 142 16.77 -5.20 11.64
C VAL A 142 17.75 -4.56 12.60
N SER A 143 17.21 -3.89 13.61
CA SER A 143 17.93 -3.11 14.63
C SER A 143 18.59 -4.03 15.68
N PHE A 144 19.33 -5.05 15.22
CA PHE A 144 19.88 -6.13 16.05
C PHE A 144 21.10 -5.68 16.83
N GLU A 145 21.84 -4.73 16.28
CA GLU A 145 22.90 -3.97 16.94
C GLU A 145 22.35 -3.03 18.01
N HIS A 146 21.22 -2.34 17.81
CA HIS A 146 20.51 -1.60 18.88
C HIS A 146 20.15 -2.54 20.04
N ARG A 147 19.63 -3.75 19.72
CA ARG A 147 19.36 -4.80 20.71
C ARG A 147 20.60 -5.29 21.47
N LEU A 148 21.80 -5.10 20.93
CA LEU A 148 23.06 -5.37 21.65
C LEU A 148 23.62 -4.13 22.35
N LEU A 149 23.53 -2.94 21.76
CA LEU A 149 24.10 -1.69 22.26
C LEU A 149 23.55 -1.27 23.62
N GLY A 150 22.29 -1.62 23.92
CA GLY A 150 21.64 -1.40 25.21
C GLY A 150 22.45 -1.91 26.42
N ASP A 151 22.47 -3.22 26.70
CA ASP A 151 23.10 -3.77 27.92
C ASP A 151 24.42 -4.54 27.69
N ALA A 152 24.93 -4.64 26.45
CA ALA A 152 26.15 -5.41 26.22
C ALA A 152 27.43 -4.69 26.72
N PRO A 153 28.41 -5.41 27.27
CA PRO A 153 29.71 -4.84 27.59
C PRO A 153 30.43 -4.30 26.35
N THR A 154 30.93 -3.06 26.43
CA THR A 154 31.67 -2.36 25.36
C THR A 154 32.81 -3.21 24.80
N ALA A 155 33.53 -3.92 25.67
CA ALA A 155 34.65 -4.77 25.29
C ALA A 155 34.23 -5.98 24.41
N ASP A 156 33.04 -6.52 24.63
CA ASP A 156 32.51 -7.63 23.82
C ASP A 156 31.92 -7.13 22.50
N LEU A 157 31.26 -5.97 22.48
CA LEU A 157 30.85 -5.31 21.23
C LEU A 157 32.05 -4.97 20.33
N VAL A 158 33.13 -4.43 20.92
CA VAL A 158 34.41 -4.21 20.24
C VAL A 158 35.03 -5.53 19.78
N ALA A 159 34.93 -6.61 20.57
CA ALA A 159 35.40 -7.93 20.12
C ALA A 159 34.58 -8.48 18.94
N VAL A 160 33.26 -8.27 18.90
CA VAL A 160 32.42 -8.67 17.76
C VAL A 160 32.85 -7.93 16.48
N SER A 161 32.99 -6.60 16.56
CA SER A 161 33.31 -5.74 15.41
C SER A 161 34.77 -5.78 14.94
N THR A 162 35.71 -6.26 15.78
CA THR A 162 37.14 -6.40 15.42
C THR A 162 37.62 -7.85 15.27
N ASN A 163 36.72 -8.84 15.32
CA ASN A 163 37.06 -10.27 15.38
C ASN A 163 37.98 -10.64 16.57
N GLY A 164 37.77 -9.98 17.70
CA GLY A 164 38.46 -10.18 18.97
C GLY A 164 38.09 -11.49 19.70
N PRO A 165 38.85 -11.84 20.76
CA PRO A 165 38.87 -13.20 21.31
C PRO A 165 37.58 -13.65 22.02
N THR A 166 36.74 -12.74 22.53
CA THR A 166 35.48 -13.09 23.20
C THR A 166 34.29 -13.22 22.25
N ARG A 167 34.42 -12.75 20.99
CA ARG A 167 33.35 -12.72 19.97
C ARG A 167 32.53 -14.00 19.89
N GLY A 168 33.19 -15.15 19.76
CA GLY A 168 32.50 -16.43 19.61
C GLY A 168 31.68 -16.84 20.84
N GLN A 169 32.16 -16.52 22.05
CA GLN A 169 31.45 -16.79 23.30
C GLN A 169 30.28 -15.81 23.48
N PHE A 170 30.49 -14.52 23.22
CA PHE A 170 29.45 -13.50 23.33
C PHE A 170 28.29 -13.73 22.36
N LEU A 171 28.59 -13.96 21.07
CA LEU A 171 27.57 -14.29 20.07
C LEU A 171 26.84 -15.60 20.41
N GLY A 172 27.56 -16.63 20.85
CA GLY A 172 26.94 -17.89 21.29
C GLY A 172 25.94 -17.69 22.44
N ASN A 173 26.32 -16.93 23.48
CA ASN A 173 25.43 -16.61 24.60
C ASN A 173 24.17 -15.84 24.16
N GLN A 174 24.32 -14.90 23.22
CA GLN A 174 23.20 -14.10 22.70
C GLN A 174 22.24 -14.93 21.82
N ILE A 175 22.77 -15.87 21.04
CA ILE A 175 21.98 -16.83 20.26
C ILE A 175 21.21 -17.76 21.22
N GLU A 176 21.89 -18.35 22.20
CA GLU A 176 21.26 -19.20 23.23
C GLU A 176 20.20 -18.48 24.09
N LEU A 177 20.33 -17.16 24.25
CA LEU A 177 19.33 -16.30 24.90
C LEU A 177 18.09 -16.15 24.02
N LEU A 178 18.26 -15.83 22.73
CA LEU A 178 17.13 -15.65 21.81
C LEU A 178 16.37 -16.95 21.56
N THR A 179 17.05 -18.11 21.52
CA THR A 179 16.41 -19.43 21.42
C THR A 179 15.36 -19.70 22.51
N LEU A 180 15.41 -19.02 23.68
CA LEU A 180 14.39 -19.19 24.73
C LEU A 180 12.97 -18.85 24.25
N TRP A 181 12.83 -17.86 23.36
CA TRP A 181 11.52 -17.38 22.88
C TRP A 181 11.04 -18.06 21.59
N GLN A 182 11.83 -18.98 21.00
CA GLN A 182 11.60 -19.46 19.64
C GLN A 182 10.28 -20.24 19.46
N ASP A 183 9.91 -21.09 20.41
CA ASP A 183 8.77 -22.02 20.28
C ASP A 183 7.53 -21.63 21.11
N ASP A 184 7.72 -21.15 22.34
CA ASP A 184 6.65 -20.70 23.25
C ASP A 184 7.14 -19.48 24.06
N PRO A 185 6.96 -18.25 23.51
CA PRO A 185 7.57 -17.05 24.08
C PRO A 185 6.92 -16.55 25.38
N GLU A 186 5.76 -17.08 25.76
CA GLU A 186 5.05 -16.68 26.99
C GLU A 186 5.54 -17.44 28.22
N GLN A 187 6.28 -18.56 28.05
CA GLN A 187 6.87 -19.33 29.16
C GLN A 187 8.15 -18.68 29.73
N VAL A 188 8.84 -17.85 28.95
CA VAL A 188 10.18 -17.35 29.29
C VAL A 188 10.12 -16.45 30.52
N THR A 189 11.00 -16.68 31.49
CA THR A 189 11.07 -15.91 32.73
C THR A 189 12.36 -15.10 32.84
N GLU A 190 12.34 -14.09 33.70
CA GLU A 190 13.51 -13.32 34.12
C GLU A 190 14.62 -14.23 34.68
N SER A 191 14.27 -15.38 35.26
CA SER A 191 15.24 -16.35 35.76
C SER A 191 16.00 -17.07 34.64
N ASP A 192 15.36 -17.31 33.49
CA ASP A 192 15.99 -17.98 32.35
C ASP A 192 16.95 -17.03 31.62
N ILE A 193 16.52 -15.77 31.46
CA ILE A 193 17.35 -14.68 30.93
C ILE A 193 18.57 -14.46 31.83
N ASN A 194 18.36 -14.32 33.14
CA ASN A 194 19.45 -14.12 34.11
C ASN A 194 20.39 -15.34 34.20
N ALA A 195 19.92 -16.56 33.89
CA ALA A 195 20.78 -17.75 33.82
C ALA A 195 21.69 -17.77 32.56
N LYS A 196 21.35 -17.03 31.50
CA LYS A 196 22.16 -16.86 30.28
C LYS A 196 23.04 -15.60 30.31
N CYS A 197 22.42 -14.45 30.59
CA CYS A 197 23.03 -13.12 30.50
C CYS A 197 22.64 -12.25 31.71
N PRO A 198 23.22 -12.50 32.90
CA PRO A 198 22.86 -11.81 34.17
C PRO A 198 23.16 -10.31 34.22
N TRP A 199 23.71 -9.72 33.17
CA TRP A 199 23.91 -8.27 33.01
C TRP A 199 22.73 -7.59 32.29
N ILE A 200 21.82 -8.34 31.65
CA ILE A 200 20.70 -7.78 30.90
C ILE A 200 19.56 -7.40 31.85
N ARG A 201 19.17 -6.12 31.80
CA ARG A 201 17.99 -5.57 32.46
C ARG A 201 16.74 -6.10 31.76
N THR A 202 15.80 -6.59 32.56
CA THR A 202 14.51 -7.11 32.08
C THR A 202 13.38 -6.20 32.57
N LEU A 203 12.36 -6.05 31.72
CA LEU A 203 11.19 -5.22 31.95
C LEU A 203 9.93 -5.95 31.50
N ARG A 204 8.76 -5.44 31.89
CA ARG A 204 7.47 -5.92 31.40
C ARG A 204 6.65 -4.79 30.79
N LEU A 205 5.95 -5.09 29.69
CA LEU A 205 5.25 -4.12 28.86
C LEU A 205 3.75 -4.40 28.73
N GLY A 206 3.00 -3.30 28.54
CA GLY A 206 1.58 -3.32 28.20
C GLY A 206 0.65 -3.96 29.24
N PRO A 207 -0.66 -4.00 28.96
CA PRO A 207 -1.64 -4.67 29.82
C PRO A 207 -1.43 -6.20 29.90
N GLY A 208 -0.70 -6.78 28.95
CA GLY A 208 -0.32 -8.21 28.95
C GLY A 208 0.90 -8.56 29.79
N ASN A 209 1.60 -7.57 30.37
CA ASN A 209 2.78 -7.81 31.22
C ASN A 209 3.89 -8.60 30.50
N LEU A 210 4.06 -8.34 29.19
CA LEU A 210 4.96 -9.05 28.26
C LEU A 210 6.43 -8.87 28.67
N LEU A 211 7.18 -9.96 28.80
CA LEU A 211 8.60 -9.92 29.17
C LEU A 211 9.48 -9.47 28.00
N VAL A 212 10.30 -8.44 28.25
CA VAL A 212 11.31 -7.91 27.33
C VAL A 212 12.64 -7.68 28.03
N THR A 213 13.71 -7.68 27.25
CA THR A 213 15.02 -7.15 27.61
C THR A 213 15.11 -5.65 27.32
N TYR A 214 16.02 -4.93 27.96
CA TYR A 214 16.21 -3.50 27.66
C TYR A 214 16.61 -3.26 26.20
N GLY A 215 17.49 -4.09 25.62
CA GLY A 215 17.81 -4.01 24.19
C GLY A 215 16.63 -4.25 23.25
N GLU A 216 15.58 -4.98 23.67
CA GLU A 216 14.35 -5.07 22.88
C GLU A 216 13.54 -3.75 22.93
N LEU A 217 13.67 -2.95 24.00
CA LEU A 217 13.14 -1.58 24.03
C LEU A 217 13.89 -0.63 23.08
N ASN A 218 15.20 -0.84 22.86
CA ASN A 218 15.98 -0.10 21.87
C ASN A 218 15.57 -0.42 20.41
N ALA A 219 14.85 -1.51 20.14
CA ALA A 219 14.43 -1.92 18.80
C ALA A 219 12.94 -1.69 18.49
N LEU A 220 12.10 -1.42 19.50
CA LEU A 220 10.67 -1.14 19.31
C LEU A 220 10.30 0.25 18.70
N PRO A 221 11.12 1.32 18.78
CA PRO A 221 10.75 2.63 18.20
C PRO A 221 10.58 2.63 16.68
N ASP A 222 11.26 1.72 15.96
CA ASP A 222 11.06 1.46 14.53
C ASP A 222 9.61 1.02 14.20
N TYR A 223 8.90 0.46 15.17
CA TYR A 223 7.58 -0.16 15.01
C TYR A 223 6.45 0.59 15.74
N LEU A 224 6.77 1.54 16.62
CA LEU A 224 5.82 2.19 17.53
C LEU A 224 6.09 3.69 17.69
N ALA A 225 5.04 4.48 17.48
CA ALA A 225 5.08 5.94 17.40
C ALA A 225 5.81 6.65 18.56
N ASP A 226 5.56 6.22 19.79
CA ASP A 226 5.98 6.91 21.01
C ASP A 226 6.18 5.93 22.18
N ALA A 227 6.90 6.37 23.21
CA ALA A 227 7.19 5.55 24.39
C ALA A 227 5.95 5.15 25.22
N GLY A 228 4.83 5.87 25.10
CA GLY A 228 3.56 5.53 25.75
C GLY A 228 2.80 4.41 25.02
N ALA A 229 3.02 4.23 23.71
CA ALA A 229 2.50 3.09 22.96
C ALA A 229 3.02 1.75 23.53
N LEU A 230 4.27 1.71 23.99
CA LEU A 230 4.90 0.54 24.63
C LEU A 230 4.15 0.05 25.90
N ASP A 231 3.42 0.94 26.56
CA ASP A 231 2.63 0.65 27.77
C ASP A 231 1.12 0.45 27.50
N THR A 232 0.65 0.70 26.27
CA THR A 232 -0.80 0.80 25.98
C THR A 232 -1.29 -0.01 24.78
N VAL A 233 -0.42 -0.38 23.84
CA VAL A 233 -0.79 -1.22 22.68
C VAL A 233 -1.08 -2.66 23.14
N ASP A 234 -2.04 -3.31 22.46
CA ASP A 234 -2.48 -4.65 22.80
C ASP A 234 -1.36 -5.71 22.60
N PRO A 235 -1.21 -6.70 23.50
CA PRO A 235 -0.23 -7.78 23.35
C PRO A 235 -0.31 -8.54 22.03
N THR A 236 -1.49 -8.64 21.41
CA THR A 236 -1.68 -9.27 20.09
C THR A 236 -0.97 -8.54 18.95
N ILE A 237 -0.57 -7.28 19.15
CA ILE A 237 0.25 -6.49 18.21
C ILE A 237 1.72 -6.49 18.67
N VAL A 238 1.99 -6.24 19.96
CA VAL A 238 3.37 -6.09 20.46
C VAL A 238 4.15 -7.42 20.46
N LEU A 239 3.51 -8.55 20.78
CA LEU A 239 4.21 -9.85 20.84
C LEU A 239 4.68 -10.31 19.44
N PRO A 240 3.87 -10.27 18.36
CA PRO A 240 4.36 -10.61 17.03
C PRO A 240 5.47 -9.71 16.50
N ILE A 241 5.48 -8.42 16.88
CA ILE A 241 6.58 -7.48 16.56
C ILE A 241 7.85 -7.87 17.33
N LEU A 242 7.76 -8.14 18.64
CA LEU A 242 8.88 -8.64 19.43
C LEU A 242 9.46 -9.94 18.86
N GLN A 243 8.63 -10.82 18.29
CA GLN A 243 9.11 -12.05 17.65
C GLN A 243 9.84 -11.81 16.33
N VAL A 244 9.47 -10.78 15.54
CA VAL A 244 10.28 -10.34 14.39
C VAL A 244 11.65 -9.82 14.85
N ILE A 245 11.69 -8.96 15.87
CA ILE A 245 12.95 -8.45 16.46
C ILE A 245 13.83 -9.62 16.98
N ARG A 246 13.22 -10.63 17.60
CA ARG A 246 13.92 -11.82 18.15
C ARG A 246 14.45 -12.75 17.05
N GLN A 247 13.64 -13.08 16.05
CA GLN A 247 14.05 -13.98 14.97
C GLN A 247 15.14 -13.33 14.10
N GLU A 248 15.00 -12.04 13.76
CA GLU A 248 16.02 -11.33 12.99
C GLU A 248 17.31 -11.16 13.80
N GLY A 249 17.22 -10.85 15.09
CA GLY A 249 18.37 -10.89 16.00
C GLY A 249 19.06 -12.26 16.00
N PHE A 250 18.30 -13.36 16.04
CA PHE A 250 18.85 -14.72 16.00
C PHE A 250 19.53 -15.04 14.66
N ASN A 251 18.89 -14.65 13.55
CA ASN A 251 19.36 -14.87 12.19
C ASN A 251 20.66 -14.10 11.91
N GLN A 252 20.71 -12.81 12.26
CA GLN A 252 21.92 -11.98 12.08
C GLN A 252 23.07 -12.42 12.98
N LEU A 253 22.83 -12.72 14.27
CA LEU A 253 23.90 -13.13 15.17
C LEU A 253 24.45 -14.52 14.81
N THR A 254 23.61 -15.43 14.33
CA THR A 254 24.06 -16.71 13.78
C THR A 254 24.84 -16.54 12.48
N SER A 255 24.42 -15.59 11.60
CA SER A 255 25.17 -15.21 10.41
C SER A 255 26.57 -14.67 10.76
N LEU A 256 26.68 -13.76 11.73
CA LEU A 256 27.96 -13.24 12.23
C LEU A 256 28.84 -14.34 12.85
N LEU A 257 28.25 -15.31 13.57
CA LEU A 257 29.01 -16.39 14.23
C LEU A 257 29.49 -17.46 13.25
N THR A 258 28.70 -17.80 12.23
CA THR A 258 28.90 -18.99 11.39
C THR A 258 29.27 -18.70 9.94
N GLY A 259 28.99 -17.50 9.44
CA GLY A 259 29.10 -17.13 8.03
C GLY A 259 27.90 -17.53 7.17
N GLY A 260 26.78 -17.98 7.77
CA GLY A 260 25.54 -18.31 7.05
C GLY A 260 24.29 -17.89 7.82
N ASN A 261 23.33 -17.26 7.13
CA ASN A 261 22.01 -16.99 7.68
C ASN A 261 21.23 -18.31 7.84
N PRO A 262 20.75 -18.68 9.04
CA PRO A 262 19.98 -19.90 9.25
C PRO A 262 18.51 -19.78 8.81
N ASN A 263 18.01 -18.56 8.56
CA ASN A 263 16.65 -18.26 8.11
C ASN A 263 15.55 -18.93 8.96
N VAL A 264 15.63 -18.74 10.28
CA VAL A 264 14.71 -19.34 11.26
C VAL A 264 13.60 -18.35 11.61
N THR A 265 12.37 -18.80 11.44
CA THR A 265 11.13 -18.13 11.85
C THR A 265 10.81 -18.48 13.30
N PHE A 266 10.40 -17.51 14.11
CA PHE A 266 9.97 -17.73 15.50
C PHE A 266 8.45 -17.89 15.58
N ALA A 267 7.98 -18.69 16.55
CA ALA A 267 6.55 -18.88 16.78
C ALA A 267 5.87 -17.54 17.11
N GLN A 268 4.68 -17.32 16.54
CA GLN A 268 3.89 -16.09 16.69
C GLN A 268 4.51 -14.82 16.05
N ALA A 269 5.59 -14.91 15.24
CA ALA A 269 6.12 -13.77 14.50
C ALA A 269 5.10 -13.16 13.53
N ALA A 270 5.12 -11.82 13.39
CA ALA A 270 4.23 -11.10 12.47
C ALA A 270 4.48 -11.45 10.99
N CYS A 271 5.71 -11.86 10.64
CA CYS A 271 6.09 -12.29 9.31
C CYS A 271 7.23 -13.33 9.37
N GLU A 272 7.44 -14.03 8.27
CA GLU A 272 8.66 -14.85 8.04
C GLU A 272 9.93 -13.96 8.08
N PRO A 273 11.13 -14.55 8.30
CA PRO A 273 12.40 -13.84 8.23
C PRO A 273 12.60 -13.15 6.89
N TRP A 274 13.17 -11.95 6.92
CA TRP A 274 13.19 -11.10 5.73
C TRP A 274 14.17 -11.63 4.70
N SER A 275 13.68 -11.80 3.48
CA SER A 275 14.58 -11.96 2.35
C SER A 275 15.28 -10.61 2.15
N LEU A 276 16.61 -10.57 2.15
CA LEU A 276 17.38 -9.36 1.88
C LEU A 276 17.35 -9.00 0.38
N SER A 277 16.12 -8.83 -0.11
CA SER A 277 15.72 -8.28 -1.39
C SER A 277 14.94 -7.04 -1.10
N LEU A 278 15.34 -5.98 -1.77
CA LEU A 278 15.17 -4.68 -1.20
C LEU A 278 13.74 -4.11 -1.49
N VAL A 279 13.20 -4.13 -2.73
CA VAL A 279 11.83 -3.62 -3.04
C VAL A 279 10.73 -4.51 -2.49
N ASN A 280 11.05 -5.79 -2.23
CA ASN A 280 10.08 -6.72 -1.70
C ASN A 280 9.41 -6.15 -0.45
N ASN A 281 10.14 -5.37 0.36
CA ASN A 281 9.68 -4.83 1.63
C ASN A 281 8.40 -4.00 1.58
N ILE A 282 8.01 -3.33 0.48
CA ILE A 282 6.70 -2.64 0.44
C ILE A 282 5.53 -3.66 0.42
N VAL A 283 5.81 -4.91 0.01
CA VAL A 283 4.88 -6.05 -0.05
C VAL A 283 5.13 -7.09 1.06
N GLU A 284 6.37 -7.27 1.51
CA GLU A 284 6.74 -8.16 2.62
C GLU A 284 6.40 -7.52 3.99
N THR A 285 6.55 -6.19 4.14
CA THR A 285 6.10 -5.49 5.36
C THR A 285 4.59 -5.29 5.42
N THR A 286 3.82 -5.67 4.39
CA THR A 286 2.35 -5.65 4.43
C THR A 286 1.81 -6.43 5.63
N ALA A 287 2.48 -7.49 6.10
CA ALA A 287 2.06 -8.20 7.32
C ALA A 287 2.19 -7.35 8.60
N LEU A 288 3.30 -6.61 8.76
CA LEU A 288 3.50 -5.66 9.87
C LEU A 288 2.56 -4.45 9.76
N ASP A 289 2.31 -3.97 8.53
CA ASP A 289 1.40 -2.86 8.29
C ASP A 289 -0.05 -3.26 8.57
N THR A 290 -0.52 -4.41 8.07
CA THR A 290 -1.82 -5.01 8.40
C THR A 290 -1.99 -5.20 9.91
N LEU A 291 -0.97 -5.68 10.61
CA LEU A 291 -1.00 -5.84 12.07
C LEU A 291 -1.14 -4.49 12.81
N THR A 292 -0.59 -3.41 12.24
CA THR A 292 -0.55 -2.08 12.86
C THR A 292 -1.55 -1.07 12.29
N ILE A 293 -2.37 -1.45 11.29
CA ILE A 293 -3.31 -0.56 10.57
C ILE A 293 -4.41 0.05 11.47
N GLY A 294 -4.57 -0.45 12.69
CA GLY A 294 -5.44 0.11 13.73
C GLY A 294 -4.77 1.07 14.72
N LEU A 295 -3.47 1.33 14.62
CA LEU A 295 -2.76 2.16 15.58
C LEU A 295 -2.94 3.66 15.30
N GLY A 296 -3.16 4.44 16.36
CA GLY A 296 -3.41 5.88 16.27
C GLY A 296 -4.90 6.22 16.14
N SER A 297 -5.22 7.51 16.14
CA SER A 297 -6.58 8.05 16.14
C SER A 297 -7.39 7.76 14.86
N VAL A 298 -6.72 7.55 13.72
CA VAL A 298 -7.33 7.19 12.42
C VAL A 298 -6.59 6.06 11.68
N GLY A 299 -5.72 5.32 12.38
CA GLY A 299 -4.81 4.32 11.78
C GLY A 299 -3.45 4.87 11.35
N GLN A 300 -3.14 6.14 11.63
CA GLN A 300 -1.92 6.81 11.14
C GLN A 300 -0.60 6.35 11.79
N ASN A 301 -0.66 5.55 12.86
CA ASN A 301 0.52 4.98 13.51
C ASN A 301 0.79 3.55 13.04
N HIS A 302 0.20 3.14 11.91
CA HIS A 302 0.61 1.96 11.17
C HIS A 302 2.06 2.09 10.67
N TYR A 303 2.71 0.94 10.44
CA TYR A 303 4.13 0.80 10.14
C TYR A 303 4.59 1.67 8.95
N GLN A 304 3.83 1.70 7.84
CA GLN A 304 4.13 2.54 6.68
C GLN A 304 3.91 4.04 6.96
N GLY A 305 2.97 4.39 7.85
CA GLY A 305 2.80 5.74 8.37
C GLY A 305 3.96 6.20 9.24
N LEU A 306 4.57 5.30 10.03
CA LEU A 306 5.79 5.57 10.79
C LEU A 306 6.99 5.76 9.85
N LEU A 307 7.23 4.81 8.93
CA LEU A 307 8.24 4.90 7.86
C LEU A 307 8.19 6.24 7.10
N ALA A 308 6.99 6.75 6.83
CA ALA A 308 6.81 8.01 6.14
C ALA A 308 7.23 9.24 6.97
N ARG A 309 7.14 9.14 8.30
CA ARG A 309 7.46 10.22 9.26
C ARG A 309 8.83 10.12 9.92
N ASN A 310 9.53 8.99 9.77
CA ASN A 310 10.72 8.62 10.55
C ASN A 310 12.01 9.44 10.27
N ALA A 311 11.91 10.69 9.81
CA ALA A 311 13.06 11.60 9.77
C ALA A 311 13.68 11.82 11.16
N CYS A 312 12.94 11.53 12.24
CA CYS A 312 13.41 11.52 13.63
C CYS A 312 14.58 10.57 13.92
N HIS A 313 14.94 9.63 13.04
CA HIS A 313 16.14 8.80 13.18
C HIS A 313 17.40 9.51 12.62
N PHE A 314 17.21 10.45 11.70
CA PHE A 314 18.27 11.06 10.91
C PHE A 314 18.82 12.33 11.58
N ALA A 315 20.13 12.54 11.54
CA ALA A 315 20.77 13.69 12.16
C ALA A 315 20.48 14.99 11.36
N PRO A 316 19.83 16.00 11.99
CA PRO A 316 19.95 16.33 13.41
C PRO A 316 18.72 15.97 14.26
N PHE A 317 17.65 15.44 13.69
CA PHE A 317 16.37 15.25 14.36
C PHE A 317 16.43 14.23 15.51
N SER A 318 17.16 13.12 15.32
CA SER A 318 17.41 12.09 16.35
C SER A 318 18.02 12.64 17.63
N TRP A 319 18.78 13.72 17.53
CA TRP A 319 19.37 14.41 18.68
C TRP A 319 18.31 15.01 19.60
N TYR A 320 17.23 15.53 19.03
CA TYR A 320 16.12 16.15 19.75
C TYR A 320 15.09 15.10 20.17
N ARG A 321 14.90 14.04 19.36
CA ARG A 321 14.05 12.89 19.69
C ARG A 321 14.57 12.09 20.89
N TRP A 322 15.88 11.80 20.92
CA TRP A 322 16.57 11.30 22.12
C TRP A 322 16.40 12.28 23.28
N GLN A 323 16.70 13.57 23.08
CA GLN A 323 16.73 14.54 24.18
C GLN A 323 15.36 14.72 24.85
N ALA A 324 14.27 14.78 24.09
CA ALA A 324 12.92 14.87 24.63
C ALA A 324 12.57 13.62 25.46
N SER A 325 12.80 12.44 24.90
CA SER A 325 12.49 11.14 25.53
C SER A 325 13.33 10.91 26.79
N HIS A 326 14.64 11.21 26.74
CA HIS A 326 15.57 11.13 27.86
C HIS A 326 15.22 12.10 28.98
N LEU A 327 14.76 13.31 28.67
CA LEU A 327 14.30 14.26 29.69
C LEU A 327 13.04 13.77 30.41
N ILE A 328 12.10 13.14 29.69
CA ILE A 328 10.92 12.50 30.30
C ILE A 328 11.34 11.31 31.19
N ALA A 329 12.26 10.46 30.71
CA ALA A 329 12.82 9.35 31.48
C ALA A 329 13.46 9.83 32.80
N ARG A 330 14.25 10.90 32.75
CA ARG A 330 14.91 11.51 33.93
C ARG A 330 13.92 12.07 34.93
N ASP A 331 12.84 12.72 34.48
CA ASP A 331 11.79 13.24 35.37
C ASP A 331 11.02 12.09 36.03
N LEU A 332 10.62 11.07 35.26
CA LEU A 332 10.00 9.85 35.81
C LEU A 332 10.92 9.15 36.82
N ALA A 333 12.23 9.06 36.56
CA ALA A 333 13.20 8.50 37.50
C ALA A 333 13.32 9.33 38.80
N ALA A 334 13.28 10.66 38.71
CA ALA A 334 13.36 11.53 39.87
C ALA A 334 12.08 11.45 40.72
N GLN A 335 10.91 11.39 40.08
CA GLN A 335 9.63 11.15 40.75
C GLN A 335 9.59 9.73 41.36
N ALA A 336 10.09 8.71 40.67
CA ALA A 336 10.17 7.34 41.17
C ALA A 336 11.06 7.23 42.41
N HIS A 337 12.23 7.88 42.41
CA HIS A 337 13.10 7.96 43.60
C HIS A 337 12.40 8.68 44.77
N ALA A 338 11.72 9.79 44.51
CA ALA A 338 11.04 10.58 45.54
C ALA A 338 9.80 9.88 46.14
N THR A 339 9.17 8.96 45.41
CA THR A 339 7.96 8.23 45.83
C THR A 339 8.23 6.81 46.31
N GLY A 340 9.30 6.17 45.82
CA GLY A 340 9.55 4.74 45.96
C GLY A 340 8.68 3.88 45.02
N ASP A 341 8.08 4.45 43.97
CA ASP A 341 7.17 3.76 43.07
C ASP A 341 7.95 2.93 42.00
N PRO A 342 7.85 1.58 42.03
CA PRO A 342 8.53 0.72 41.07
C PRO A 342 7.92 0.76 39.66
N GLU A 343 6.63 1.10 39.52
CA GLU A 343 5.98 1.25 38.22
C GLU A 343 6.47 2.54 37.55
N MET A 344 6.63 3.62 38.32
CA MET A 344 7.24 4.85 37.83
C MET A 344 8.71 4.66 37.42
N ALA A 345 9.47 3.82 38.14
CA ALA A 345 10.82 3.42 37.76
C ALA A 345 10.84 2.55 36.47
N ARG A 346 9.87 1.65 36.30
CA ARG A 346 9.69 0.87 35.06
C ARG A 346 9.44 1.81 33.87
N ARG A 347 8.50 2.75 34.02
CA ARG A 347 8.18 3.76 32.99
C ARG A 347 9.37 4.65 32.65
N ALA A 348 10.18 5.03 33.63
CA ALA A 348 11.43 5.76 33.39
C ALA A 348 12.35 4.99 32.41
N TRP A 349 12.53 3.68 32.62
CA TRP A 349 13.30 2.82 31.71
C TRP A 349 12.65 2.61 30.35
N VAL A 350 11.31 2.55 30.25
CA VAL A 350 10.59 2.47 28.97
C VAL A 350 10.85 3.73 28.12
N HIS A 351 10.70 4.93 28.70
CA HIS A 351 11.06 6.18 28.04
C HIS A 351 12.55 6.29 27.74
N HIS A 352 13.43 5.63 28.51
CA HIS A 352 14.88 5.65 28.28
C HIS A 352 15.32 4.72 27.16
N GLY A 353 14.78 3.50 27.05
CA GLY A 353 15.06 2.60 25.92
C GLY A 353 14.55 3.17 24.60
N TYR A 354 13.35 3.79 24.64
CA TYR A 354 12.83 4.56 23.52
C TYR A 354 13.72 5.78 23.18
N ALA A 355 14.39 6.39 24.16
CA ALA A 355 15.35 7.47 23.90
C ALA A 355 16.65 6.95 23.27
N ASP A 356 17.28 5.95 23.89
CA ASP A 356 18.61 5.45 23.54
C ASP A 356 18.65 4.89 22.10
N HIS A 357 17.54 4.38 21.56
CA HIS A 357 17.40 4.08 20.13
C HIS A 357 17.85 5.25 19.22
N PHE A 358 17.37 6.47 19.47
CA PHE A 358 17.74 7.66 18.68
C PHE A 358 19.15 8.18 19.00
N LEU A 359 19.74 7.76 20.13
CA LEU A 359 21.17 7.93 20.41
C LEU A 359 21.98 6.96 19.55
N GLU A 360 21.54 5.71 19.40
CA GLU A 360 22.21 4.67 18.62
C GLU A 360 22.17 4.99 17.12
N ASP A 361 21.00 5.40 16.59
CA ASP A 361 20.85 6.01 15.25
C ASP A 361 21.87 7.15 15.02
N SER A 362 22.11 7.98 16.05
CA SER A 362 23.00 9.14 15.92
C SER A 362 24.46 8.75 15.67
N PHE A 363 24.84 7.48 15.78
CA PHE A 363 26.14 6.93 15.38
C PHE A 363 26.06 5.96 14.18
N ALA A 364 24.89 5.71 13.60
CA ALA A 364 24.74 4.89 12.41
C ALA A 364 25.08 5.69 11.13
N ALA A 365 25.96 5.15 10.28
CA ALA A 365 26.48 5.90 9.13
C ALA A 365 25.39 6.31 8.10
N GLY A 366 24.37 5.49 7.86
CA GLY A 366 23.20 5.84 7.03
C GLY A 366 22.31 6.96 7.57
N HIS A 367 22.43 7.25 8.87
CA HIS A 367 21.62 8.25 9.58
C HIS A 367 22.34 9.59 9.75
N LEU A 368 23.64 9.67 9.42
CA LEU A 368 24.43 10.91 9.38
C LEU A 368 24.16 11.77 8.12
N VAL A 369 22.93 11.74 7.61
CA VAL A 369 22.45 12.48 6.45
C VAL A 369 21.07 13.07 6.74
N ASN A 370 20.59 14.04 5.95
CA ASN A 370 19.34 14.75 6.23
C ASN A 370 18.18 14.23 5.36
N LYS A 371 17.35 13.33 5.91
CA LYS A 371 16.28 12.63 5.15
C LYS A 371 15.34 13.56 4.39
N THR A 372 14.75 14.55 5.05
CA THR A 372 13.78 15.47 4.42
C THR A 372 14.41 16.31 3.31
N LEU A 373 15.65 16.77 3.49
CA LEU A 373 16.40 17.50 2.47
C LEU A 373 16.68 16.64 1.22
N ILE A 374 17.00 15.35 1.39
CA ILE A 374 17.21 14.41 0.27
C ILE A 374 15.90 14.17 -0.47
N MET A 375 14.77 14.04 0.24
CA MET A 375 13.44 13.94 -0.38
C MET A 375 13.10 15.20 -1.20
N GLN A 376 13.42 16.40 -0.71
CA GLN A 376 13.26 17.65 -1.47
C GLN A 376 14.12 17.68 -2.74
N TRP A 377 15.36 17.17 -2.67
CA TRP A 377 16.23 17.04 -3.84
C TRP A 377 15.72 15.99 -4.84
N PHE A 378 15.06 14.93 -4.37
CA PHE A 378 14.39 13.99 -5.25
C PHE A 378 13.28 14.66 -6.04
N ILE A 379 12.47 15.55 -5.43
CA ILE A 379 11.48 16.34 -6.16
C ILE A 379 12.15 17.29 -7.18
N GLU A 380 13.25 17.95 -6.82
CA GLU A 380 14.02 18.81 -7.74
C GLU A 380 14.60 18.04 -8.94
N TRP A 381 14.97 16.76 -8.75
CA TRP A 381 15.43 15.86 -9.80
C TRP A 381 14.28 15.31 -10.65
N ALA A 382 13.19 14.87 -10.02
CA ALA A 382 12.00 14.31 -10.67
C ALA A 382 11.36 15.33 -11.61
N ALA A 383 11.36 16.62 -11.25
CA ALA A 383 10.88 17.73 -12.07
C ALA A 383 11.61 17.89 -13.42
N GLN A 384 12.77 17.26 -13.59
CA GLN A 384 13.58 17.29 -14.81
C GLN A 384 13.37 16.04 -15.68
N GLN A 385 12.62 15.04 -15.21
CA GLN A 385 12.40 13.76 -15.91
C GLN A 385 11.16 13.81 -16.79
N THR A 386 11.30 13.46 -18.07
CA THR A 386 10.19 13.48 -19.06
C THR A 386 9.31 12.23 -19.05
N LEU A 387 9.76 11.15 -18.40
CA LEU A 387 9.15 9.82 -18.45
C LEU A 387 9.10 9.15 -17.07
N LEU A 388 8.98 9.92 -15.99
CA LEU A 388 8.80 9.41 -14.63
C LEU A 388 7.43 9.87 -14.10
N PRO A 389 6.41 8.99 -14.10
CA PRO A 389 5.08 9.34 -13.58
C PRO A 389 5.11 9.32 -12.05
N VAL A 390 5.21 10.50 -11.43
CA VAL A 390 5.08 10.65 -9.98
C VAL A 390 3.62 10.95 -9.64
N ALA A 391 3.02 10.16 -8.75
CA ALA A 391 1.65 10.40 -8.29
C ALA A 391 1.56 11.73 -7.51
N ASP A 392 0.37 12.34 -7.53
CA ASP A 392 0.07 13.62 -6.86
C ASP A 392 1.04 14.77 -7.19
N TRP A 393 1.70 14.72 -8.36
CA TRP A 393 2.76 15.65 -8.74
C TRP A 393 2.39 17.13 -8.58
N ASP A 394 1.15 17.51 -8.92
CA ASP A 394 0.69 18.90 -8.79
C ASP A 394 0.68 19.43 -7.34
N ALA A 395 0.54 18.55 -6.34
CA ALA A 395 0.67 18.90 -4.93
C ALA A 395 2.15 18.99 -4.51
N ILE A 396 2.95 17.97 -4.84
CA ILE A 396 4.29 17.80 -4.24
C ILE A 396 5.43 18.50 -4.98
N LYS A 397 5.28 18.84 -6.27
CA LYS A 397 6.32 19.46 -7.12
C LYS A 397 6.90 20.79 -6.61
N ASN A 398 6.21 21.46 -5.70
CA ASN A 398 6.65 22.71 -5.08
C ASN A 398 7.44 22.49 -3.77
N ILE A 399 7.56 21.26 -3.29
CA ILE A 399 8.22 20.93 -2.02
C ILE A 399 9.70 20.65 -2.28
N THR A 400 10.41 21.74 -2.54
CA THR A 400 11.83 21.79 -2.89
C THR A 400 12.62 22.58 -1.84
N GLU A 401 13.94 22.43 -1.78
CA GLU A 401 14.80 23.09 -0.78
C GLU A 401 14.64 24.61 -0.84
N ALA A 402 14.50 25.16 -2.06
CA ALA A 402 14.36 26.59 -2.31
C ALA A 402 13.01 27.20 -1.89
N ARG A 403 11.95 26.39 -1.76
CA ARG A 403 10.57 26.86 -1.44
C ARG A 403 10.11 26.47 -0.05
N GLN A 404 10.61 25.36 0.48
CA GLN A 404 10.30 24.87 1.83
C GLN A 404 11.60 24.61 2.64
N PRO A 405 12.50 25.61 2.78
CA PRO A 405 13.81 25.43 3.42
C PRO A 405 13.74 25.00 4.89
N SER A 406 12.61 25.22 5.55
CA SER A 406 12.33 24.80 6.93
C SER A 406 12.43 23.28 7.12
N LEU A 407 12.01 22.48 6.13
CA LEU A 407 11.84 21.03 6.28
C LEU A 407 13.17 20.30 6.54
N ALA A 408 14.30 20.89 6.15
CA ALA A 408 15.64 20.36 6.41
C ALA A 408 16.13 20.62 7.86
N GLY A 409 15.39 21.39 8.67
CA GLY A 409 15.70 21.63 10.09
C GLY A 409 17.08 22.25 10.35
N ARG A 410 17.63 23.04 9.41
CA ARG A 410 19.07 23.43 9.42
C ARG A 410 19.56 24.09 10.72
N TRP A 411 18.70 24.80 11.45
CA TRP A 411 19.05 25.39 12.76
C TRP A 411 19.28 24.35 13.86
N LEU A 412 18.72 23.14 13.75
CA LEU A 412 18.89 22.05 14.72
C LEU A 412 20.34 21.54 14.80
N TYR A 413 21.15 21.79 13.77
CA TYR A 413 22.59 21.51 13.80
C TYR A 413 23.37 22.41 14.78
N ASP A 414 22.80 23.52 15.25
CA ASP A 414 23.36 24.32 16.35
C ASP A 414 22.97 23.67 17.71
N PRO A 415 23.93 23.13 18.49
CA PRO A 415 23.64 22.49 19.77
C PRO A 415 23.21 23.47 20.88
N SER A 416 23.16 24.78 20.60
CA SER A 416 22.58 25.79 21.50
C SER A 416 21.11 26.11 21.20
N PHE A 417 20.54 25.56 20.13
CA PHE A 417 19.12 25.72 19.82
C PHE A 417 18.24 25.00 20.86
N ALA A 418 17.28 25.74 21.43
CA ALA A 418 16.44 25.29 22.55
C ALA A 418 14.95 25.16 22.19
N GLY A 419 14.61 25.25 20.90
CA GLY A 419 13.25 24.97 20.42
C GLY A 419 13.00 23.47 20.20
N PRO A 420 11.76 23.09 19.85
CA PRO A 420 11.44 21.72 19.47
C PRO A 420 12.09 21.34 18.13
N SER A 421 12.17 20.02 17.90
CA SER A 421 12.37 19.46 16.56
C SER A 421 11.20 19.82 15.64
N ASN A 422 11.43 19.86 14.33
CA ASN A 422 10.40 19.91 13.29
C ASN A 422 10.48 18.65 12.40
N ASP A 423 10.71 17.50 13.03
CA ASP A 423 10.58 16.20 12.38
C ASP A 423 9.10 15.77 12.32
N PRO A 424 8.68 15.03 11.28
CA PRO A 424 7.27 14.76 11.06
C PRO A 424 6.59 13.92 12.16
N GLN A 425 7.34 13.13 12.93
CA GLN A 425 6.78 12.29 14.00
C GLN A 425 6.53 13.12 15.26
N THR A 426 7.50 13.94 15.68
CA THR A 426 7.33 14.92 16.76
C THR A 426 6.22 15.94 16.43
N ASP A 427 6.10 16.36 15.17
CA ASP A 427 4.98 17.18 14.72
C ASP A 427 3.65 16.44 14.86
N GLN A 428 3.57 15.19 14.39
CA GLN A 428 2.34 14.38 14.40
C GLN A 428 1.79 14.11 15.81
N GLU A 429 2.63 14.18 16.84
CA GLU A 429 2.25 14.03 18.25
C GLU A 429 1.61 15.28 18.87
N ALA A 430 1.76 16.46 18.26
CA ALA A 430 1.17 17.68 18.81
C ALA A 430 -0.37 17.64 18.78
N ALA A 431 -1.02 18.12 19.85
CA ALA A 431 -2.43 17.83 20.11
C ALA A 431 -3.42 18.50 19.13
N SER A 432 -3.19 19.76 18.73
CA SER A 432 -4.08 20.48 17.80
C SER A 432 -3.51 20.56 16.38
N LEU A 433 -4.39 20.60 15.38
CA LEU A 433 -4.02 20.86 13.97
C LEU A 433 -3.15 22.12 13.82
N VAL A 434 -3.40 23.16 14.62
CA VAL A 434 -2.62 24.40 14.57
C VAL A 434 -1.18 24.15 15.02
N ASP A 435 -0.98 23.38 16.08
CA ASP A 435 0.37 23.03 16.56
C ASP A 435 1.11 22.16 15.55
N ARG A 436 0.43 21.20 14.89
CA ARG A 436 1.02 20.33 13.85
C ARG A 436 1.41 21.09 12.58
N VAL A 437 0.56 22.03 12.14
CA VAL A 437 0.85 22.92 11.00
C VAL A 437 2.03 23.86 11.32
N VAL A 438 2.11 24.38 12.54
CA VAL A 438 3.19 25.28 12.96
C VAL A 438 4.50 24.54 13.20
N GLY A 439 4.46 23.36 13.83
CA GLY A 439 5.63 22.53 14.15
C GLY A 439 6.45 22.19 12.90
N SER A 440 5.77 21.66 11.86
CA SER A 440 6.42 21.27 10.59
C SER A 440 7.17 22.39 9.86
N GLY A 441 6.94 23.66 10.25
CA GLY A 441 7.61 24.82 9.66
C GLY A 441 7.25 25.07 8.20
N ILE A 442 6.19 24.42 7.69
CA ILE A 442 5.74 24.52 6.30
C ILE A 442 5.26 25.94 5.99
N LEU A 443 5.68 26.46 4.84
CA LEU A 443 5.44 27.83 4.40
C LEU A 443 4.34 27.89 3.34
N ALA A 444 3.50 28.91 3.40
CA ALA A 444 2.59 29.26 2.31
C ALA A 444 3.39 29.67 1.06
N ASP A 445 2.95 29.23 -0.13
CA ASP A 445 3.73 29.29 -1.37
C ASP A 445 2.91 29.89 -2.52
N GLY A 446 3.12 31.19 -2.77
CA GLY A 446 2.42 31.94 -3.82
C GLY A 446 0.90 31.99 -3.58
N PRO A 447 0.08 31.36 -4.43
CA PRO A 447 -1.37 31.26 -4.23
C PRO A 447 -1.79 30.14 -3.25
N VAL A 448 -0.87 29.29 -2.81
CA VAL A 448 -1.15 28.17 -1.89
C VAL A 448 -1.04 28.68 -0.45
N ASP A 449 -2.15 28.67 0.30
CA ASP A 449 -2.16 29.03 1.72
C ASP A 449 -1.45 27.98 2.59
N GLN A 450 -1.25 28.28 3.88
CA GLN A 450 -0.47 27.43 4.79
C GLN A 450 -1.14 26.05 5.03
N LEU A 451 -2.47 25.95 5.05
CA LEU A 451 -3.18 24.69 5.26
C LEU A 451 -3.16 23.83 4.00
N ALA A 452 -3.28 24.46 2.82
CA ALA A 452 -3.07 23.78 1.54
C ALA A 452 -1.61 23.31 1.37
N ALA A 453 -0.62 24.12 1.78
CA ALA A 453 0.79 23.75 1.79
C ALA A 453 1.07 22.58 2.76
N TYR A 454 0.44 22.58 3.95
CA TYR A 454 0.52 21.46 4.90
C TYR A 454 -0.08 20.18 4.32
N LYS A 455 -1.25 20.23 3.67
CA LYS A 455 -1.83 19.07 2.98
C LYS A 455 -0.91 18.52 1.87
N ASN A 456 -0.30 19.40 1.08
CA ASN A 456 0.69 18.99 0.08
C ASN A 456 1.93 18.33 0.73
N TYR A 457 2.37 18.81 1.90
CA TYR A 457 3.45 18.22 2.68
C TYR A 457 3.11 16.82 3.21
N LEU A 458 1.89 16.60 3.70
CA LEU A 458 1.43 15.26 4.07
C LEU A 458 1.42 14.30 2.86
N THR A 459 1.03 14.78 1.68
CA THR A 459 1.11 14.01 0.42
C THR A 459 2.56 13.72 0.00
N PHE A 460 3.51 14.61 0.29
CA PHE A 460 4.94 14.42 0.04
C PHE A 460 5.56 13.39 1.00
N LEU A 461 5.20 13.41 2.28
CA LEU A 461 5.58 12.36 3.24
C LEU A 461 5.02 10.99 2.81
N ALA A 462 3.75 10.93 2.38
CA ALA A 462 3.11 9.71 1.91
C ALA A 462 3.63 9.19 0.57
N SER A 463 4.39 9.98 -0.19
CA SER A 463 4.89 9.59 -1.50
C SER A 463 6.02 8.56 -1.38
N ALA A 464 5.72 7.28 -1.66
CA ALA A 464 6.70 6.20 -1.67
C ALA A 464 7.91 6.54 -2.57
N VAL A 465 7.66 7.26 -3.68
CA VAL A 465 8.69 7.70 -4.63
C VAL A 465 9.67 8.71 -4.00
N ALA A 466 9.18 9.65 -3.20
CA ALA A 466 10.04 10.60 -2.49
C ALA A 466 10.89 9.89 -1.42
N GLN A 467 10.29 8.94 -0.70
CA GLN A 467 10.94 8.16 0.35
C GLN A 467 12.13 7.33 -0.18
N LEU A 468 11.98 6.67 -1.35
CA LEU A 468 13.05 5.94 -2.05
C LEU A 468 14.32 6.79 -2.29
N GLY A 469 14.16 8.09 -2.53
CA GLY A 469 15.28 9.02 -2.69
C GLY A 469 16.18 9.11 -1.45
N SER A 470 15.58 9.10 -0.25
CA SER A 470 16.34 9.06 1.01
C SER A 470 16.93 7.69 1.31
N ALA A 471 16.18 6.61 1.04
CA ALA A 471 16.59 5.24 1.31
C ALA A 471 17.88 4.85 0.58
N THR A 472 18.05 5.25 -0.68
CA THR A 472 19.24 4.88 -1.46
C THR A 472 20.54 5.45 -0.88
N LEU A 473 20.49 6.63 -0.22
CA LEU A 473 21.67 7.21 0.44
C LEU A 473 21.94 6.55 1.80
N HIS A 474 20.86 6.31 2.56
CA HIS A 474 20.88 5.56 3.82
C HIS A 474 21.53 4.19 3.62
N ASP A 475 21.03 3.40 2.67
CA ASP A 475 21.52 2.03 2.40
C ASP A 475 22.97 2.03 1.91
N TYR A 476 23.34 3.01 1.08
CA TYR A 476 24.73 3.16 0.63
C TYR A 476 25.67 3.34 1.81
N TYR A 477 25.35 4.23 2.76
CA TYR A 477 26.16 4.41 3.97
C TYR A 477 25.93 3.35 5.05
N ASN A 478 24.90 2.51 4.93
CA ASN A 478 24.78 1.31 5.75
C ASN A 478 25.67 0.16 5.27
N ASP A 479 26.13 0.17 4.02
CA ASP A 479 27.14 -0.76 3.50
C ASP A 479 28.54 -0.13 3.28
N ASN A 480 28.69 1.19 3.48
CA ASN A 480 29.95 1.93 3.32
C ASN A 480 30.17 2.88 4.50
N SER A 481 31.33 2.79 5.16
CA SER A 481 31.64 3.60 6.35
C SER A 481 31.65 5.11 6.13
N VAL A 482 31.34 5.87 7.19
CA VAL A 482 31.52 7.33 7.27
C VAL A 482 32.51 7.65 8.40
N TRP A 483 33.47 8.54 8.14
CA TRP A 483 34.37 9.03 9.19
C TRP A 483 33.71 10.16 9.96
N ALA A 484 33.78 10.12 11.29
CA ALA A 484 33.08 11.03 12.18
C ALA A 484 33.96 11.56 13.33
N SER A 485 33.52 12.65 13.95
CA SER A 485 34.04 13.11 15.25
C SER A 485 33.01 13.95 16.00
N SER A 486 33.19 14.10 17.31
CA SER A 486 32.29 14.82 18.20
C SER A 486 33.02 15.87 19.05
N ALA A 487 32.28 16.58 19.91
CA ALA A 487 32.88 17.57 20.81
C ALA A 487 33.67 16.91 21.95
N ALA A 488 33.22 15.74 22.42
CA ALA A 488 33.93 14.92 23.41
C ALA A 488 35.07 14.11 22.79
N SER A 489 34.86 13.52 21.60
CA SER A 489 35.88 12.77 20.87
C SER A 489 36.30 13.49 19.58
N THR A 490 37.34 14.33 19.72
CA THR A 490 37.92 15.11 18.61
C THR A 490 38.92 14.34 17.75
N THR A 491 39.27 13.11 18.14
CA THR A 491 40.03 12.19 17.30
C THR A 491 39.04 11.48 16.37
N PRO A 492 39.21 11.53 15.03
CA PRO A 492 38.26 10.91 14.13
C PRO A 492 38.23 9.39 14.27
N TYR A 493 37.03 8.84 14.21
CA TYR A 493 36.74 7.41 14.21
C TYR A 493 35.85 7.06 13.02
N GLU A 494 35.86 5.79 12.64
CA GLU A 494 35.05 5.25 11.55
C GLU A 494 33.73 4.72 12.12
N LEU A 495 32.62 5.14 11.52
CA LEU A 495 31.27 4.64 11.78
C LEU A 495 30.77 3.83 10.59
N TRP A 496 29.90 2.89 10.90
CA TRP A 496 29.21 2.01 9.97
C TRP A 496 27.71 2.07 10.28
N GLY A 497 26.85 1.67 9.36
CA GLY A 497 25.40 1.68 9.59
C GLY A 497 24.90 0.41 10.25
N ASP A 498 23.61 0.40 10.57
CA ASP A 498 22.89 -0.53 11.45
C ASP A 498 23.41 -1.97 11.29
N SER A 499 23.02 -2.68 10.23
CA SER A 499 23.39 -4.09 10.08
C SER A 499 24.87 -4.36 9.76
N THR A 500 25.73 -3.34 9.64
CA THR A 500 27.19 -3.50 9.43
C THR A 500 28.06 -3.03 10.60
N LEU A 501 27.51 -2.32 11.58
CA LEU A 501 28.20 -1.78 12.77
C LEU A 501 28.93 -2.86 13.58
N LEU A 502 28.40 -4.08 13.57
CA LEU A 502 28.96 -5.26 14.25
C LEU A 502 29.46 -6.35 13.28
N SER A 503 29.65 -6.02 12.00
CA SER A 503 29.99 -7.01 10.94
C SER A 503 31.32 -7.73 11.16
N GLY A 504 32.31 -7.09 11.80
CA GLY A 504 33.67 -7.62 11.90
C GLY A 504 34.64 -7.02 10.87
N ALA A 505 34.14 -6.15 9.98
CA ALA A 505 34.96 -5.37 9.03
C ALA A 505 35.46 -4.03 9.63
N ASN A 506 35.00 -3.69 10.83
CA ASN A 506 35.04 -2.35 11.40
C ASN A 506 36.35 -2.05 12.16
N GLY A 507 36.69 -0.76 12.26
CA GLY A 507 37.46 -0.27 13.39
C GLY A 507 36.63 -0.27 14.69
N GLY A 508 37.14 -0.85 15.77
CA GLY A 508 36.41 -0.92 17.05
C GLY A 508 36.09 0.43 17.71
N ALA A 509 36.73 1.52 17.26
CA ALA A 509 36.57 2.85 17.85
C ALA A 509 35.17 3.46 17.68
N GLY A 510 34.49 3.18 16.56
CA GLY A 510 33.11 3.65 16.34
C GLY A 510 32.13 2.99 17.31
N VAL A 511 32.15 1.65 17.34
CA VAL A 511 31.34 0.83 18.26
C VAL A 511 31.60 1.18 19.73
N GLN A 512 32.86 1.43 20.09
CA GLN A 512 33.22 1.92 21.43
C GLN A 512 32.57 3.28 21.71
N ALA A 513 32.66 4.25 20.79
CA ALA A 513 32.08 5.57 20.98
C ALA A 513 30.55 5.53 21.12
N THR A 514 29.84 4.71 20.34
CA THR A 514 28.39 4.50 20.47
C THR A 514 28.03 3.91 21.84
N SER A 515 28.64 2.78 22.19
CA SER A 515 28.33 2.02 23.40
C SER A 515 28.70 2.75 24.70
N GLU A 516 29.83 3.46 24.74
CA GLU A 516 30.18 4.32 25.89
C GLU A 516 29.20 5.50 26.04
N THR A 517 28.61 5.98 24.94
CA THR A 517 27.63 7.07 24.99
C THR A 517 26.25 6.58 25.45
N ALA A 518 25.82 5.39 25.02
CA ALA A 518 24.62 4.73 25.52
C ALA A 518 24.74 4.40 27.02
N GLN A 519 25.88 3.85 27.46
CA GLN A 519 26.14 3.58 28.88
C GLN A 519 26.18 4.86 29.73
N LEU A 520 26.72 5.97 29.22
CA LEU A 520 26.67 7.28 29.89
C LEU A 520 25.23 7.84 30.00
N SER A 521 24.37 7.55 29.01
CA SER A 521 22.93 7.83 29.05
C SER A 521 22.29 7.09 30.24
N GLN A 522 22.48 5.77 30.30
CA GLN A 522 21.91 4.90 31.34
C GLN A 522 22.48 5.16 32.73
N GLU A 523 23.77 5.48 32.86
CA GLU A 523 24.41 5.85 34.15
C GLU A 523 23.72 7.09 34.74
N ALA A 524 23.35 8.06 33.91
CA ALA A 524 22.61 9.24 34.35
C ALA A 524 21.21 8.88 34.91
N LEU A 525 20.53 7.89 34.33
CA LEU A 525 19.25 7.40 34.86
C LEU A 525 19.43 6.59 36.15
N LEU A 526 20.46 5.75 36.22
CA LEU A 526 20.83 4.97 37.41
C LEU A 526 21.19 5.85 38.60
N GLU A 527 21.96 6.93 38.39
CA GLU A 527 22.25 7.93 39.44
C GLU A 527 20.95 8.56 39.96
N ILE A 528 20.00 8.93 39.08
CA ILE A 528 18.72 9.53 39.49
C ILE A 528 17.85 8.52 40.25
N LEU A 529 17.68 7.29 39.75
CA LEU A 529 16.91 6.26 40.44
C LEU A 529 17.52 5.92 41.81
N GLY A 530 18.86 5.91 41.92
CA GLY A 530 19.57 5.60 43.15
C GLY A 530 19.66 6.75 44.17
N THR A 531 19.68 8.01 43.72
CA THR A 531 20.01 9.17 44.58
C THR A 531 19.09 10.40 44.44
N GLY A 532 18.13 10.35 43.51
CA GLY A 532 17.25 11.47 43.16
C GLY A 532 17.90 12.54 42.28
N THR A 533 19.19 12.43 41.98
CA THR A 533 19.96 13.40 41.17
C THR A 533 21.04 12.70 40.33
N THR A 534 21.65 13.42 39.39
CA THR A 534 22.83 12.94 38.66
C THR A 534 23.76 14.12 38.38
N SER A 535 25.07 13.85 38.31
CA SER A 535 26.05 14.81 37.82
C SER A 535 26.16 14.85 36.28
N ILE A 536 25.61 13.83 35.60
CA ILE A 536 25.65 13.66 34.15
C ILE A 536 24.51 14.47 33.52
N THR A 537 24.86 15.57 32.87
CA THR A 537 23.91 16.43 32.16
C THR A 537 23.65 15.95 30.75
N THR A 538 22.45 16.24 30.23
CA THR A 538 22.07 16.07 28.82
C THR A 538 23.09 16.68 27.86
N ALA A 539 23.69 17.82 28.22
CA ALA A 539 24.71 18.49 27.42
C ALA A 539 26.06 17.72 27.35
N GLN A 540 26.43 16.97 28.39
CA GLN A 540 27.61 16.10 28.35
C GLN A 540 27.38 14.92 27.40
N ILE A 541 26.21 14.25 27.49
CA ILE A 541 25.87 13.13 26.60
C ILE A 541 25.79 13.61 25.14
N ARG A 542 25.12 14.75 24.88
CA ARG A 542 25.08 15.40 23.56
C ARG A 542 26.45 15.76 22.99
N ALA A 543 27.45 16.04 23.83
CA ALA A 543 28.81 16.33 23.35
C ALA A 543 29.50 15.12 22.70
N HIS A 544 29.04 13.89 22.98
CA HIS A 544 29.57 12.66 22.38
C HIS A 544 29.03 12.38 20.97
N PHE A 545 27.83 12.89 20.64
CA PHE A 545 27.18 12.66 19.36
C PHE A 545 28.03 13.25 18.20
N PRO A 546 28.11 12.60 17.02
CA PRO A 546 28.83 13.13 15.87
C PRO A 546 28.38 14.54 15.48
N THR A 547 29.30 15.51 15.49
CA THR A 547 29.04 16.88 15.02
C THR A 547 29.76 17.19 13.70
N LYS A 548 30.58 16.23 13.24
CA LYS A 548 31.29 16.24 11.97
C LYS A 548 31.26 14.87 11.32
N ALA A 549 31.20 14.87 9.98
CA ALA A 549 31.28 13.68 9.16
C ALA A 549 32.10 13.96 7.87
N GLY A 550 32.60 12.92 7.23
CA GLY A 550 33.43 12.99 6.03
C GLY A 550 33.67 11.62 5.39
N PRO A 551 34.21 11.59 4.15
CA PRO A 551 34.51 10.34 3.44
C PRO A 551 35.76 9.64 3.97
N ASP A 552 36.64 10.39 4.65
CA ASP A 552 37.86 9.87 5.25
C ASP A 552 38.25 10.66 6.51
N ARG A 553 39.28 10.18 7.19
CA ARG A 553 39.81 10.68 8.46
C ARG A 553 40.24 12.15 8.45
N ASP A 554 40.74 12.64 7.33
CA ASP A 554 41.40 13.95 7.22
C ASP A 554 40.45 15.01 6.62
N HIS A 555 39.41 14.61 5.89
CA HIS A 555 38.42 15.49 5.24
C HIS A 555 37.06 15.55 5.96
N LEU A 556 37.07 15.85 7.26
CA LEU A 556 35.86 16.05 8.06
C LEU A 556 35.22 17.45 7.89
N HIS A 557 33.94 17.48 7.58
CA HIS A 557 33.09 18.68 7.51
C HIS A 557 32.17 18.79 8.74
N SER A 558 31.58 19.96 9.02
CA SER A 558 30.46 20.04 9.98
C SER A 558 29.27 19.24 9.45
N LEU A 559 28.42 18.68 10.32
CA LEU A 559 27.38 17.76 9.86
C LEU A 559 26.36 18.41 8.90
N GLU A 560 26.02 19.69 9.08
CA GLU A 560 25.22 20.44 8.09
C GLU A 560 25.92 20.56 6.72
N THR A 561 27.23 20.83 6.73
CA THR A 561 28.03 20.92 5.49
C THR A 561 28.10 19.55 4.81
N TRP A 562 28.35 18.49 5.58
CA TRP A 562 28.38 17.10 5.10
C TRP A 562 27.04 16.68 4.49
N ALA A 563 25.93 16.95 5.18
CA ALA A 563 24.59 16.70 4.65
C ALA A 563 24.40 17.45 3.32
N THR A 564 24.76 18.73 3.26
CA THR A 564 24.64 19.57 2.06
C THR A 564 25.52 19.06 0.90
N THR A 565 26.71 18.49 1.17
CA THR A 565 27.58 17.91 0.12
C THR A 565 27.02 16.65 -0.52
N GLN A 566 26.01 15.99 0.05
CA GLN A 566 25.41 14.79 -0.54
C GLN A 566 24.59 15.08 -1.81
N LYS A 567 24.25 16.35 -2.09
CA LYS A 567 23.34 16.71 -3.19
C LYS A 567 23.78 16.18 -4.55
N SER A 568 25.06 16.25 -4.90
CA SER A 568 25.55 15.73 -6.19
C SER A 568 25.46 14.21 -6.26
N PHE A 569 25.90 13.50 -5.22
CA PHE A 569 25.79 12.04 -5.15
C PHE A 569 24.34 11.58 -5.28
N CYS A 570 23.40 12.26 -4.61
CA CYS A 570 21.97 11.97 -4.73
C CYS A 570 21.49 12.12 -6.19
N MET A 571 21.80 13.25 -6.84
CA MET A 571 21.40 13.52 -8.23
C MET A 571 21.95 12.48 -9.22
N ASP A 572 23.21 12.07 -9.05
CA ASP A 572 23.85 11.04 -9.88
C ASP A 572 23.17 9.68 -9.66
N ARG A 573 22.99 9.26 -8.40
CA ARG A 573 22.32 7.99 -8.05
C ARG A 573 20.89 7.93 -8.56
N PHE A 574 20.09 8.99 -8.39
CA PHE A 574 18.70 9.01 -8.88
C PHE A 574 18.62 8.74 -10.40
N GLY A 575 19.63 9.19 -11.16
CA GLY A 575 19.79 8.84 -12.57
C GLY A 575 20.04 7.34 -12.82
N GLU A 576 20.92 6.71 -12.04
CA GLU A 576 21.30 5.30 -12.18
C GLU A 576 20.11 4.34 -11.97
N PHE A 577 19.32 4.53 -10.91
CA PHE A 577 18.19 3.64 -10.59
C PHE A 577 16.83 4.12 -11.11
N GLY A 578 16.81 5.17 -11.95
CA GLY A 578 15.59 5.71 -12.58
C GLY A 578 14.69 4.67 -13.29
N PRO A 579 15.20 3.64 -14.01
CA PRO A 579 14.39 2.55 -14.53
C PRO A 579 13.70 1.75 -13.42
N THR A 580 14.42 1.50 -12.34
CA THR A 580 13.97 0.72 -11.19
C THR A 580 12.85 1.41 -10.41
N ILE A 581 12.87 2.75 -10.32
CA ILE A 581 11.75 3.54 -9.78
C ILE A 581 10.48 3.28 -10.60
N LYS A 582 10.58 3.18 -11.93
CA LYS A 582 9.43 2.89 -12.79
C LYS A 582 8.91 1.47 -12.58
N THR A 583 9.80 0.48 -12.47
CA THR A 583 9.40 -0.91 -12.17
C THR A 583 8.71 -1.00 -10.81
N ALA A 584 9.20 -0.31 -9.79
CA ALA A 584 8.52 -0.21 -8.49
C ALA A 584 7.13 0.45 -8.63
N LEU A 585 7.04 1.60 -9.29
CA LEU A 585 5.78 2.31 -9.56
C LEU A 585 4.74 1.48 -10.34
N LEU A 586 5.19 0.56 -11.19
CA LEU A 586 4.32 -0.39 -11.90
C LEU A 586 3.78 -1.49 -10.99
N GLY A 587 4.59 -1.96 -10.02
CA GLY A 587 4.23 -3.02 -9.07
C GLY A 587 3.42 -2.55 -7.85
N LEU A 588 3.34 -1.24 -7.60
CA LEU A 588 2.59 -0.69 -6.47
C LEU A 588 1.08 -0.62 -6.75
N ALA A 589 0.29 -1.31 -5.91
CA ALA A 589 -1.18 -1.23 -5.91
C ALA A 589 -1.72 0.15 -5.43
N SER A 590 -0.92 0.88 -4.66
CA SER A 590 -1.12 2.27 -4.24
C SER A 590 0.21 3.03 -4.33
N PRO A 591 0.26 4.25 -4.92
CA PRO A 591 1.49 5.05 -4.96
C PRO A 591 1.78 5.79 -3.63
N ARG A 592 0.88 5.70 -2.63
CA ARG A 592 1.04 6.28 -1.29
C ARG A 592 1.23 5.19 -0.22
N LEU A 593 2.08 5.48 0.78
CA LEU A 593 2.34 4.67 1.99
C LEU A 593 1.20 4.73 3.04
N GLY A 594 -0.05 4.69 2.60
CA GLY A 594 -1.22 4.76 3.49
C GLY A 594 -1.42 6.12 4.19
N LEU A 595 -1.82 6.09 5.48
CA LEU A 595 -2.14 7.26 6.30
C LEU A 595 -0.95 7.70 7.14
N VAL A 596 -0.32 8.79 6.72
CA VAL A 596 0.86 9.36 7.38
C VAL A 596 0.52 10.48 8.36
N SER A 597 -0.76 10.89 8.50
CA SER A 597 -1.18 11.87 9.50
C SER A 597 -2.67 11.83 9.83
N GLN A 598 -3.03 12.20 11.07
CA GLN A 598 -4.42 12.37 11.50
C GLN A 598 -5.14 13.58 10.89
N ASP A 599 -4.42 14.47 10.19
CA ASP A 599 -5.00 15.60 9.46
C ASP A 599 -5.22 15.32 7.97
N GLN A 600 -4.93 14.09 7.50
CA GLN A 600 -5.28 13.67 6.15
C GLN A 600 -6.80 13.41 6.03
N ASP A 601 -7.34 13.90 4.92
CA ASP A 601 -8.68 13.61 4.39
C ASP A 601 -8.44 13.25 2.92
N PHE A 602 -9.21 12.33 2.36
CA PHE A 602 -9.08 11.85 0.99
C PHE A 602 -7.71 11.18 0.67
N THR A 603 -7.40 10.13 1.43
CA THR A 603 -6.20 9.28 1.28
C THR A 603 -6.56 7.80 1.42
N SER A 604 -5.88 6.92 0.68
CA SER A 604 -6.03 5.47 0.80
C SER A 604 -5.58 4.99 2.17
N VAL A 605 -6.42 4.23 2.85
CA VAL A 605 -6.10 3.49 4.08
C VAL A 605 -5.47 2.16 3.72
N TRP A 606 -6.09 1.41 2.81
CA TRP A 606 -5.58 0.16 2.27
C TRP A 606 -6.03 -0.08 0.83
N SER A 607 -5.32 -0.97 0.14
CA SER A 607 -5.68 -1.53 -1.18
C SER A 607 -5.48 -3.04 -1.15
N ALA A 608 -6.49 -3.81 -1.55
CA ALA A 608 -6.50 -5.26 -1.48
C ALA A 608 -6.71 -5.86 -2.88
N SER A 609 -5.79 -6.73 -3.32
CA SER A 609 -5.97 -7.51 -4.56
C SER A 609 -6.96 -8.64 -4.31
N LEU A 610 -7.90 -8.83 -5.24
CA LEU A 610 -8.93 -9.86 -5.18
C LEU A 610 -8.45 -11.12 -5.95
N PRO A 611 -8.18 -12.26 -5.29
CA PRO A 611 -7.50 -13.38 -5.95
C PRO A 611 -8.33 -14.09 -7.03
N GLY A 612 -8.08 -13.73 -8.30
CA GLY A 612 -8.67 -14.39 -9.46
C GLY A 612 -9.53 -13.50 -10.37
N SER A 613 -9.75 -12.23 -10.00
CA SER A 613 -10.57 -11.27 -10.75
C SER A 613 -9.88 -10.58 -11.94
N GLY A 614 -8.59 -10.83 -12.17
CA GLY A 614 -7.83 -10.15 -13.24
C GLY A 614 -7.98 -8.62 -13.18
N PHE A 615 -8.29 -8.00 -14.33
CA PHE A 615 -8.56 -6.56 -14.46
C PHE A 615 -10.06 -6.22 -14.55
N TYR A 616 -10.95 -7.16 -14.24
CA TYR A 616 -12.40 -6.96 -14.40
C TYR A 616 -12.96 -5.91 -13.41
N PRO A 617 -14.13 -5.29 -13.71
CA PRO A 617 -14.82 -4.39 -12.79
C PRO A 617 -15.10 -5.05 -11.45
N VAL A 618 -14.98 -4.27 -10.37
CA VAL A 618 -15.21 -4.74 -9.00
C VAL A 618 -16.43 -4.03 -8.44
N ASN A 619 -17.51 -4.77 -8.21
CA ASN A 619 -18.64 -4.27 -7.43
C ASN A 619 -18.39 -4.57 -5.95
N SER A 620 -18.75 -3.65 -5.07
CA SER A 620 -18.68 -3.86 -3.62
C SER A 620 -20.02 -3.56 -2.94
N LEU A 621 -20.24 -4.14 -1.77
CA LEU A 621 -21.45 -4.00 -0.96
C LEU A 621 -21.10 -4.05 0.52
N PHE A 622 -21.71 -3.17 1.31
CA PHE A 622 -21.52 -3.11 2.76
C PHE A 622 -22.82 -3.47 3.49
N HIS A 623 -22.74 -4.21 4.60
CA HIS A 623 -23.89 -4.49 5.46
C HIS A 623 -23.46 -4.74 6.91
N GLY A 624 -24.02 -3.96 7.84
CA GLY A 624 -23.64 -4.02 9.25
C GLY A 624 -22.21 -3.53 9.45
N ASP A 625 -21.31 -4.48 9.69
CA ASP A 625 -19.86 -4.33 9.87
C ASP A 625 -19.06 -5.16 8.84
N ARG A 626 -19.70 -5.64 7.76
CA ARG A 626 -19.10 -6.56 6.77
C ARG A 626 -19.02 -5.93 5.38
N LEU A 627 -17.87 -6.11 4.73
CA LEU A 627 -17.59 -5.67 3.37
C LEU A 627 -17.49 -6.88 2.43
N PHE A 628 -18.26 -6.84 1.35
CA PHE A 628 -18.24 -7.83 0.28
C PHE A 628 -17.80 -7.18 -1.03
N SER A 629 -17.06 -7.92 -1.86
CA SER A 629 -16.72 -7.51 -3.23
C SER A 629 -16.96 -8.66 -4.21
N ALA A 630 -17.15 -8.36 -5.49
CA ALA A 630 -17.36 -9.35 -6.54
C ALA A 630 -16.82 -8.90 -7.90
N SER A 631 -16.24 -9.84 -8.65
CA SER A 631 -15.62 -9.62 -9.96
C SER A 631 -15.29 -10.97 -10.64
N ASP A 632 -15.37 -11.06 -11.98
CA ASP A 632 -15.22 -12.30 -12.79
C ASP A 632 -15.95 -13.54 -12.22
N GLY A 633 -17.15 -13.36 -11.69
CA GLY A 633 -17.91 -14.47 -11.09
C GLY A 633 -17.30 -15.07 -9.81
N TYR A 634 -16.35 -14.38 -9.18
CA TYR A 634 -15.95 -14.59 -7.79
C TYR A 634 -16.71 -13.63 -6.87
N VAL A 635 -16.93 -14.07 -5.63
CA VAL A 635 -17.34 -13.24 -4.51
C VAL A 635 -16.34 -13.36 -3.38
N TYR A 636 -16.13 -12.26 -2.69
CA TYR A 636 -15.13 -12.09 -1.64
C TYR A 636 -15.78 -11.46 -0.41
N GLU A 637 -15.31 -11.85 0.76
CA GLU A 637 -15.51 -11.11 2.02
C GLU A 637 -14.18 -10.56 2.47
N LEU A 638 -14.16 -9.27 2.78
CA LEU A 638 -12.97 -8.55 3.22
C LEU A 638 -13.19 -8.06 4.66
N ASP A 639 -12.14 -8.11 5.46
CA ASP A 639 -12.06 -7.31 6.68
C ASP A 639 -12.11 -5.81 6.27
N PRO A 640 -13.13 -5.03 6.68
CA PRO A 640 -13.19 -3.61 6.35
C PRO A 640 -12.05 -2.83 7.02
N HIS A 641 -11.43 -3.35 8.08
CA HIS A 641 -10.34 -2.68 8.78
C HIS A 641 -9.03 -2.74 8.01
N SER A 642 -8.53 -3.93 7.70
CA SER A 642 -7.25 -4.15 7.00
C SER A 642 -7.33 -4.34 5.48
N GLY A 643 -8.49 -4.69 4.94
CA GLY A 643 -8.64 -5.14 3.55
C GLY A 643 -8.25 -6.60 3.32
N ALA A 644 -7.85 -7.35 4.36
CA ALA A 644 -7.55 -8.76 4.22
C ALA A 644 -8.76 -9.55 3.70
N VAL A 645 -8.55 -10.38 2.67
CA VAL A 645 -9.60 -11.24 2.10
C VAL A 645 -9.82 -12.43 3.05
N LEU A 646 -10.91 -12.37 3.81
CA LEU A 646 -11.30 -13.39 4.79
C LEU A 646 -11.85 -14.64 4.11
N HIS A 647 -12.66 -14.45 3.06
CA HIS A 647 -13.25 -15.55 2.28
C HIS A 647 -13.25 -15.24 0.78
N THR A 648 -13.05 -16.28 -0.03
CA THR A 648 -13.11 -16.24 -1.49
C THR A 648 -13.92 -17.43 -1.99
N LEU A 649 -14.96 -17.21 -2.79
CA LEU A 649 -15.74 -18.25 -3.44
C LEU A 649 -15.93 -17.96 -4.93
N ARG A 650 -15.62 -18.93 -5.78
CA ARG A 650 -15.89 -18.86 -7.23
C ARG A 650 -17.27 -19.45 -7.55
N LEU A 651 -18.13 -18.67 -8.19
CA LEU A 651 -19.49 -19.07 -8.56
C LEU A 651 -19.59 -19.65 -9.97
N THR A 652 -18.78 -19.13 -10.91
CA THR A 652 -18.83 -19.47 -12.35
C THR A 652 -17.46 -19.35 -13.02
N THR A 653 -17.29 -19.97 -14.19
CA THR A 653 -16.09 -19.88 -15.05
C THR A 653 -16.21 -18.86 -16.17
N ASP A 654 -17.42 -18.37 -16.41
CA ASP A 654 -17.83 -17.62 -17.59
C ASP A 654 -18.28 -16.21 -17.14
N GLY A 655 -17.41 -15.57 -16.35
CA GLY A 655 -17.70 -14.37 -15.59
C GLY A 655 -17.50 -13.06 -16.35
N ASP A 656 -18.03 -12.03 -15.71
CA ASP A 656 -17.92 -10.60 -16.04
C ASP A 656 -18.31 -9.84 -14.74
N THR A 657 -18.68 -8.56 -14.86
CA THR A 657 -19.36 -7.74 -13.85
C THR A 657 -20.40 -8.54 -13.09
N THR A 658 -20.14 -8.74 -11.79
CA THR A 658 -20.97 -9.54 -10.89
C THR A 658 -21.72 -8.61 -9.94
N SER A 659 -23.05 -8.66 -9.91
CA SER A 659 -23.85 -7.84 -8.99
C SER A 659 -23.94 -8.47 -7.60
N LEU A 660 -24.16 -7.64 -6.57
CA LEU A 660 -24.31 -8.07 -5.18
C LEU A 660 -25.57 -7.48 -4.54
N ALA A 661 -26.23 -8.27 -3.70
CA ALA A 661 -27.26 -7.83 -2.76
C ALA A 661 -27.20 -8.70 -1.48
N THR A 662 -27.72 -8.24 -0.34
CA THR A 662 -27.72 -9.03 0.91
C THR A 662 -28.91 -8.71 1.80
N ASN A 663 -29.31 -9.69 2.61
CA ASN A 663 -30.31 -9.54 3.67
C ASN A 663 -29.70 -9.57 5.09
N GLY A 664 -28.37 -9.62 5.20
CA GLY A 664 -27.64 -9.70 6.47
C GLY A 664 -27.34 -11.10 6.99
N THR A 665 -28.01 -12.14 6.46
CA THR A 665 -27.69 -13.56 6.74
C THR A 665 -27.21 -14.32 5.50
N THR A 666 -27.41 -13.75 4.31
CA THR A 666 -27.19 -14.41 3.03
C THR A 666 -26.77 -13.36 2.00
N LEU A 667 -25.60 -13.57 1.40
CA LEU A 667 -25.13 -12.79 0.26
C LEU A 667 -25.74 -13.37 -1.01
N TYR A 668 -26.28 -12.51 -1.87
CA TYR A 668 -26.81 -12.86 -3.18
C TYR A 668 -25.93 -12.25 -4.26
N ALA A 669 -25.59 -13.06 -5.27
CA ALA A 669 -24.70 -12.64 -6.35
C ALA A 669 -25.30 -12.96 -7.72
N GLY A 670 -25.24 -12.01 -8.64
CA GLY A 670 -25.84 -12.11 -9.98
C GLY A 670 -24.77 -12.06 -11.08
N VAL A 671 -24.63 -13.15 -11.84
CA VAL A 671 -23.60 -13.30 -12.89
C VAL A 671 -23.95 -14.45 -13.86
N SER A 672 -23.58 -14.31 -15.13
CA SER A 672 -23.75 -15.34 -16.19
C SER A 672 -25.18 -15.91 -16.27
N GLY A 673 -26.18 -15.05 -16.41
CA GLY A 673 -27.60 -15.43 -16.49
C GLY A 673 -28.16 -16.06 -15.22
N HIS A 674 -27.48 -15.99 -14.06
CA HIS A 674 -27.92 -16.68 -12.85
C HIS A 674 -27.77 -15.84 -11.57
N ALA A 675 -28.67 -16.11 -10.63
CA ALA A 675 -28.52 -15.69 -9.23
C ALA A 675 -28.04 -16.86 -8.37
N TYR A 676 -27.16 -16.55 -7.43
CA TYR A 676 -26.57 -17.45 -6.44
C TYR A 676 -26.85 -16.91 -5.04
N ALA A 677 -26.88 -17.79 -4.04
CA ALA A 677 -26.93 -17.41 -2.63
C ALA A 677 -25.81 -18.08 -1.85
N ILE A 678 -25.08 -17.31 -1.05
CA ILE A 678 -23.98 -17.76 -0.19
C ILE A 678 -24.44 -17.53 1.25
N ALA A 679 -24.35 -18.57 2.08
CA ALA A 679 -24.66 -18.45 3.50
C ALA A 679 -23.50 -17.70 4.19
N LEU A 680 -23.79 -16.64 4.95
CA LEU A 680 -22.74 -15.78 5.50
C LEU A 680 -21.96 -16.39 6.68
N ASP A 681 -22.32 -17.62 7.05
CA ASP A 681 -21.68 -18.53 8.00
C ASP A 681 -21.08 -19.80 7.36
N ASP A 682 -21.27 -20.03 6.04
CA ASP A 682 -20.69 -21.14 5.29
C ASP A 682 -20.29 -20.72 3.87
N TRP A 683 -19.00 -20.44 3.70
CA TRP A 683 -18.35 -20.10 2.42
C TRP A 683 -17.84 -21.31 1.63
N SER A 684 -18.13 -22.55 2.05
CA SER A 684 -17.67 -23.77 1.34
C SER A 684 -18.34 -23.98 -0.03
N GLY A 685 -19.41 -23.25 -0.32
CA GLY A 685 -20.11 -23.23 -1.60
C GLY A 685 -21.26 -22.22 -1.60
N TYR A 686 -22.13 -22.32 -2.60
CA TYR A 686 -23.41 -21.60 -2.60
C TYR A 686 -24.53 -22.50 -2.04
N ALA A 687 -25.40 -21.93 -1.21
CA ALA A 687 -26.59 -22.61 -0.67
C ALA A 687 -27.62 -22.92 -1.77
N TRP A 688 -27.74 -22.06 -2.79
CA TRP A 688 -28.49 -22.34 -4.01
C TRP A 688 -27.97 -21.55 -5.22
N LYS A 689 -28.28 -22.07 -6.42
CA LYS A 689 -28.19 -21.40 -7.72
C LYS A 689 -29.54 -21.51 -8.41
N THR A 690 -30.00 -20.45 -9.08
CA THR A 690 -31.22 -20.48 -9.91
C THR A 690 -31.16 -21.59 -10.95
N THR A 691 -32.15 -22.48 -10.97
CA THR A 691 -32.16 -23.69 -11.84
C THR A 691 -32.47 -23.40 -13.31
N ARG A 692 -32.88 -22.16 -13.64
CA ARG A 692 -32.99 -21.65 -15.00
C ARG A 692 -32.06 -20.45 -15.17
N ASN A 693 -31.64 -20.20 -16.40
CA ASN A 693 -31.08 -18.90 -16.78
C ASN A 693 -32.21 -17.83 -16.62
N LEU A 694 -31.85 -16.69 -16.04
CA LEU A 694 -32.65 -15.49 -15.91
C LEU A 694 -32.30 -14.60 -17.11
N GLY A 695 -33.27 -14.40 -18.00
CA GLY A 695 -33.09 -13.82 -19.33
C GLY A 695 -33.60 -14.79 -20.40
N GLY A 696 -32.85 -15.86 -20.67
CA GLY A 696 -33.34 -16.95 -21.51
C GLY A 696 -32.26 -17.90 -22.03
N THR A 697 -31.64 -17.53 -23.15
CA THR A 697 -30.63 -18.33 -23.86
C THR A 697 -29.26 -17.66 -23.96
N LEU A 698 -29.11 -16.47 -23.37
CA LEU A 698 -27.87 -15.71 -23.30
C LEU A 698 -27.47 -15.58 -21.82
N ASP A 699 -26.18 -15.74 -21.51
CA ASP A 699 -25.67 -15.72 -20.14
C ASP A 699 -25.35 -14.28 -19.69
N GLU A 700 -26.36 -13.40 -19.78
CA GLU A 700 -26.28 -11.95 -19.54
C GLU A 700 -26.10 -11.57 -18.06
N GLN A 701 -25.77 -10.30 -17.78
CA GLN A 701 -25.66 -9.82 -16.40
C GLN A 701 -27.01 -9.83 -15.67
N VAL A 702 -27.02 -10.39 -14.46
CA VAL A 702 -28.19 -10.37 -13.57
C VAL A 702 -28.02 -9.26 -12.54
N ASN A 703 -28.86 -8.23 -12.58
CA ASN A 703 -28.96 -7.22 -11.53
C ASN A 703 -29.82 -7.75 -10.37
N LEU A 704 -29.39 -7.54 -9.12
CA LEU A 704 -30.08 -8.01 -7.91
C LEU A 704 -30.46 -6.87 -6.97
N LEU A 705 -31.60 -7.03 -6.30
CA LEU A 705 -32.10 -6.07 -5.31
C LEU A 705 -32.80 -6.79 -4.16
N VAL A 706 -32.35 -6.56 -2.92
CA VAL A 706 -33.08 -6.96 -1.70
C VAL A 706 -33.90 -5.77 -1.19
N SER A 707 -35.17 -5.99 -0.87
CA SER A 707 -36.02 -4.99 -0.22
C SER A 707 -36.91 -5.65 0.83
N GLY A 708 -36.66 -5.33 2.10
CA GLY A 708 -37.27 -6.04 3.23
C GLY A 708 -36.93 -7.53 3.19
N THR A 709 -37.96 -8.38 3.09
CA THR A 709 -37.82 -9.85 3.00
C THR A 709 -37.84 -10.39 1.57
N ARG A 710 -37.83 -9.52 0.55
CA ARG A 710 -37.99 -9.88 -0.87
C ARG A 710 -36.67 -9.74 -1.62
N LEU A 711 -36.42 -10.68 -2.54
CA LEU A 711 -35.28 -10.66 -3.46
C LEU A 711 -35.82 -10.52 -4.89
N PHE A 712 -35.45 -9.45 -5.56
CA PHE A 712 -35.75 -9.18 -6.96
C PHE A 712 -34.51 -9.39 -7.83
N ALA A 713 -34.73 -9.75 -9.09
CA ALA A 713 -33.69 -9.82 -10.11
C ALA A 713 -34.19 -9.24 -11.44
N GLY A 714 -33.28 -8.63 -12.22
CA GLY A 714 -33.52 -8.21 -13.60
C GLY A 714 -32.42 -8.74 -14.54
N SER A 715 -32.80 -9.21 -15.72
CA SER A 715 -31.90 -9.69 -16.79
C SER A 715 -32.65 -9.80 -18.13
N ASP A 716 -31.99 -9.49 -19.26
CA ASP A 716 -32.49 -9.62 -20.66
C ASP A 716 -34.00 -9.35 -20.82
N GLY A 717 -34.37 -8.07 -20.71
CA GLY A 717 -35.75 -7.60 -20.90
C GLY A 717 -36.78 -8.07 -19.85
N SER A 718 -36.35 -8.74 -18.78
CA SER A 718 -37.24 -9.44 -17.84
C SER A 718 -36.94 -9.13 -16.38
N VAL A 719 -37.98 -9.17 -15.54
CA VAL A 719 -37.86 -9.04 -14.07
C VAL A 719 -38.49 -10.22 -13.34
N TYR A 720 -37.92 -10.52 -12.16
CA TYR A 720 -38.19 -11.71 -11.37
C TYR A 720 -38.28 -11.39 -9.88
N GLU A 721 -39.09 -12.15 -9.16
CA GLU A 721 -38.98 -12.30 -7.70
C GLU A 721 -38.53 -13.73 -7.38
N LEU A 722 -37.48 -13.83 -6.57
CA LEU A 722 -36.83 -15.08 -6.19
C LEU A 722 -37.15 -15.39 -4.72
N ALA A 723 -37.43 -16.65 -4.43
CA ALA A 723 -37.51 -17.15 -3.06
C ALA A 723 -36.11 -17.08 -2.41
N PRO A 724 -35.88 -16.22 -1.39
CA PRO A 724 -34.52 -15.94 -0.90
C PRO A 724 -33.79 -17.15 -0.30
N THR A 725 -34.54 -18.20 0.06
CA THR A 725 -34.03 -19.45 0.67
C THR A 725 -33.85 -20.60 -0.32
N THR A 726 -34.31 -20.50 -1.58
CA THR A 726 -34.24 -21.60 -2.55
C THR A 726 -33.91 -21.21 -4.00
N GLY A 727 -33.92 -19.93 -4.34
CA GLY A 727 -33.72 -19.46 -5.73
C GLY A 727 -34.86 -19.81 -6.69
N ALA A 728 -35.96 -20.40 -6.20
CA ALA A 728 -37.14 -20.63 -7.01
C ALA A 728 -37.80 -19.30 -7.38
N VAL A 729 -38.10 -19.11 -8.67
CA VAL A 729 -38.81 -17.93 -9.15
C VAL A 729 -40.27 -18.01 -8.68
N LEU A 730 -40.68 -17.03 -7.87
CA LEU A 730 -42.05 -16.89 -7.37
C LEU A 730 -42.94 -16.17 -8.41
N HIS A 731 -42.40 -15.12 -9.01
CA HIS A 731 -43.06 -14.32 -10.04
C HIS A 731 -42.08 -13.89 -11.13
N SER A 732 -42.56 -13.69 -12.35
CA SER A 732 -41.74 -13.21 -13.47
C SER A 732 -42.56 -12.48 -14.52
N THR A 733 -42.04 -11.33 -14.98
CA THR A 733 -42.69 -10.49 -16.00
C THR A 733 -41.66 -10.12 -17.07
N GLU A 734 -41.97 -10.49 -18.32
CA GLU A 734 -41.28 -10.03 -19.53
C GLU A 734 -41.72 -8.58 -19.80
N LEU A 735 -40.78 -7.64 -19.94
CA LEU A 735 -41.05 -6.22 -20.18
C LEU A 735 -41.00 -5.90 -21.67
N THR A 736 -40.03 -6.49 -22.39
CA THR A 736 -39.88 -6.38 -23.83
C THR A 736 -39.38 -7.68 -24.42
N SER A 737 -39.88 -8.05 -25.60
CA SER A 737 -39.39 -9.19 -26.38
C SER A 737 -38.26 -8.81 -27.35
N SER A 738 -37.64 -7.63 -27.18
CA SER A 738 -36.53 -7.13 -27.99
C SER A 738 -35.20 -7.73 -27.53
N LEU A 739 -34.98 -9.00 -27.86
CA LEU A 739 -33.80 -9.78 -27.47
C LEU A 739 -32.49 -9.05 -27.87
N GLY A 740 -31.65 -8.76 -26.88
CA GLY A 740 -30.37 -8.06 -27.01
C GLY A 740 -29.68 -7.99 -25.65
N GLY A 741 -28.37 -8.21 -25.62
CA GLY A 741 -27.62 -8.28 -24.36
C GLY A 741 -27.48 -6.91 -23.70
N GLY A 742 -28.27 -6.68 -22.65
CA GLY A 742 -28.30 -5.41 -21.90
C GLY A 742 -28.84 -5.60 -20.48
N VAL A 743 -28.25 -4.86 -19.52
CA VAL A 743 -28.56 -5.02 -18.09
C VAL A 743 -29.95 -4.45 -17.77
N THR A 744 -30.87 -5.30 -17.31
CA THR A 744 -32.17 -4.84 -16.80
C THR A 744 -32.03 -4.41 -15.34
N ARG A 745 -31.78 -3.12 -15.10
CA ARG A 745 -31.54 -2.56 -13.75
C ARG A 745 -32.85 -2.32 -13.01
N VAL A 746 -32.95 -2.71 -11.73
CA VAL A 746 -34.21 -2.67 -10.96
C VAL A 746 -34.13 -1.80 -9.69
N SER A 747 -35.26 -1.16 -9.36
CA SER A 747 -35.46 -0.36 -8.13
C SER A 747 -36.91 -0.48 -7.62
N THR A 748 -37.23 -0.07 -6.39
CA THR A 748 -38.60 -0.21 -5.85
C THR A 748 -38.97 0.82 -4.80
N ASP A 749 -40.24 1.23 -4.79
CA ASP A 749 -40.89 1.99 -3.71
C ASP A 749 -41.72 1.09 -2.75
N GLY A 750 -41.65 -0.24 -2.93
CA GLY A 750 -42.45 -1.24 -2.21
C GLY A 750 -43.86 -1.46 -2.79
N THR A 751 -44.35 -0.59 -3.67
CA THR A 751 -45.64 -0.72 -4.39
C THR A 751 -45.43 -1.20 -5.83
N TYR A 752 -44.37 -0.72 -6.47
CA TYR A 752 -43.94 -1.07 -7.83
C TYR A 752 -42.48 -1.52 -7.83
N LEU A 753 -42.17 -2.45 -8.72
CA LEU A 753 -40.80 -2.73 -9.18
C LEU A 753 -40.61 -1.91 -10.45
N PHE A 754 -39.68 -0.95 -10.39
CA PHE A 754 -39.25 -0.17 -11.53
C PHE A 754 -38.09 -0.87 -12.19
N ALA A 755 -38.07 -0.88 -13.52
CA ALA A 755 -37.01 -1.51 -14.30
C ALA A 755 -36.62 -0.61 -15.48
N GLY A 756 -35.33 -0.45 -15.72
CA GLY A 756 -34.78 0.21 -16.90
C GLY A 756 -34.16 -0.81 -17.85
N VAL A 757 -34.52 -0.76 -19.14
CA VAL A 757 -33.95 -1.61 -20.19
C VAL A 757 -34.20 -1.04 -21.59
N HIS A 758 -33.21 -1.10 -22.48
CA HIS A 758 -33.27 -0.78 -23.91
C HIS A 758 -33.84 0.61 -24.28
N GLY A 759 -33.50 1.64 -23.50
CA GLY A 759 -34.01 3.00 -23.66
C GLY A 759 -35.45 3.21 -23.18
N TYR A 760 -36.00 2.31 -22.35
CA TYR A 760 -37.32 2.49 -21.71
C TYR A 760 -37.25 2.22 -20.20
N ALA A 761 -38.18 2.82 -19.46
CA ALA A 761 -38.45 2.45 -18.08
C ALA A 761 -39.86 1.85 -17.94
N TYR A 762 -40.02 0.91 -17.02
CA TYR A 762 -41.25 0.15 -16.80
C TYR A 762 -41.64 0.15 -15.32
N GLY A 763 -42.94 0.10 -15.04
CA GLY A 763 -43.50 -0.06 -13.69
C GLY A 763 -44.33 -1.33 -13.56
N VAL A 764 -43.78 -2.36 -12.91
CA VAL A 764 -44.50 -3.61 -12.59
C VAL A 764 -45.12 -3.50 -11.20
N ARG A 765 -46.44 -3.69 -11.06
CA ARG A 765 -47.10 -3.58 -9.76
C ARG A 765 -46.85 -4.84 -8.92
N LEU A 766 -46.28 -4.65 -7.73
CA LEU A 766 -45.82 -5.76 -6.88
C LEU A 766 -46.94 -6.62 -6.25
N SER A 767 -48.21 -6.22 -6.37
CA SER A 767 -49.38 -6.94 -5.86
C SER A 767 -49.98 -7.95 -6.83
N ASP A 768 -49.72 -7.80 -8.13
CA ASP A 768 -50.32 -8.62 -9.19
C ASP A 768 -49.34 -8.96 -10.35
N TRP A 769 -48.11 -8.42 -10.29
CA TRP A 769 -47.04 -8.60 -11.27
C TRP A 769 -47.37 -8.14 -12.70
N THR A 770 -48.38 -7.27 -12.84
CA THR A 770 -48.70 -6.65 -14.13
C THR A 770 -47.81 -5.44 -14.40
N THR A 771 -47.22 -5.40 -15.61
CA THR A 771 -46.66 -4.17 -16.18
C THR A 771 -47.80 -3.16 -16.29
N THR A 772 -47.77 -2.15 -15.41
CA THR A 772 -48.82 -1.12 -15.31
C THR A 772 -48.57 0.01 -16.30
N TRP A 773 -47.29 0.28 -16.61
CA TRP A 773 -46.86 1.29 -17.58
C TRP A 773 -45.47 0.97 -18.13
N GLU A 774 -45.20 1.52 -19.31
CA GLU A 774 -43.89 1.74 -19.93
C GLU A 774 -43.73 3.26 -20.20
N THR A 775 -42.52 3.78 -20.37
CA THR A 775 -42.33 5.19 -20.74
C THR A 775 -42.85 5.45 -22.15
N PRO A 776 -43.59 6.56 -22.39
CA PRO A 776 -44.27 6.80 -23.67
C PRO A 776 -43.31 7.11 -24.83
N ASP A 777 -42.09 7.52 -24.49
CA ASP A 777 -41.01 7.87 -25.40
C ASP A 777 -39.73 7.13 -24.97
N ASN A 778 -38.79 6.97 -25.90
CA ASN A 778 -37.45 6.44 -25.64
C ASN A 778 -36.61 7.45 -24.83
N LEU A 779 -35.90 6.92 -23.84
CA LEU A 779 -34.94 7.61 -22.98
C LEU A 779 -33.54 7.48 -23.61
N GLY A 780 -32.95 8.58 -24.08
CA GLY A 780 -31.72 8.61 -24.91
C GLY A 780 -31.94 9.22 -26.30
N GLY A 781 -33.15 9.15 -26.84
CA GLY A 781 -33.64 9.95 -27.98
C GLY A 781 -33.09 9.63 -29.37
N THR A 782 -31.99 8.87 -29.50
CA THR A 782 -31.31 8.64 -30.79
C THR A 782 -31.22 7.17 -31.18
N PHE A 783 -30.98 6.27 -30.22
CA PHE A 783 -30.75 4.85 -30.46
C PHE A 783 -31.72 3.97 -29.66
N ALA A 784 -31.94 2.75 -30.16
CA ALA A 784 -32.57 1.68 -29.39
C ALA A 784 -31.47 0.80 -28.76
N TYR A 785 -31.80 0.12 -27.67
CA TYR A 785 -30.92 -0.73 -26.85
C TYR A 785 -30.04 -0.02 -25.79
N GLU A 786 -30.21 1.29 -25.58
CA GLU A 786 -29.49 2.04 -24.52
C GLU A 786 -29.74 1.52 -23.09
N GLU A 787 -28.72 1.62 -22.24
CA GLU A 787 -28.80 1.26 -20.82
C GLU A 787 -29.54 2.33 -19.99
N VAL A 788 -30.66 1.95 -19.39
CA VAL A 788 -31.45 2.83 -18.52
C VAL A 788 -31.17 2.52 -17.05
N ASN A 789 -30.51 3.44 -16.36
CA ASN A 789 -30.45 3.44 -14.91
C ASN A 789 -31.78 3.95 -14.32
N VAL A 790 -32.35 3.24 -13.34
CA VAL A 790 -33.55 3.70 -12.60
C VAL A 790 -33.31 3.64 -11.09
N PHE A 791 -33.70 4.69 -10.37
CA PHE A 791 -33.67 4.67 -8.91
C PHE A 791 -34.77 5.51 -8.26
N VAL A 792 -35.15 5.11 -7.05
CA VAL A 792 -36.15 5.78 -6.21
C VAL A 792 -35.45 6.57 -5.10
N SER A 793 -35.89 7.81 -4.86
CA SER A 793 -35.53 8.58 -3.67
C SER A 793 -36.77 9.24 -3.06
N GLY A 794 -37.11 8.84 -1.83
CA GLY A 794 -38.35 9.24 -1.17
C GLY A 794 -39.57 8.82 -1.99
N THR A 795 -40.32 9.79 -2.52
CA THR A 795 -41.51 9.56 -3.36
C THR A 795 -41.27 9.85 -4.85
N ARG A 796 -40.00 9.90 -5.28
CA ARG A 796 -39.59 10.35 -6.63
C ARG A 796 -38.84 9.23 -7.34
N LEU A 797 -39.14 9.05 -8.62
CA LEU A 797 -38.50 8.09 -9.50
C LEU A 797 -37.68 8.86 -10.55
N PHE A 798 -36.41 8.52 -10.68
CA PHE A 798 -35.51 9.07 -11.69
C PHE A 798 -35.08 7.98 -12.67
N ALA A 799 -34.83 8.38 -13.91
CA ALA A 799 -34.23 7.52 -14.93
C ALA A 799 -33.10 8.28 -15.66
N GLY A 800 -32.08 7.57 -16.12
CA GLY A 800 -30.95 8.14 -16.87
C GLY A 800 -30.46 7.18 -17.95
N SER A 801 -30.11 7.71 -19.13
CA SER A 801 -29.82 6.95 -20.36
C SER A 801 -29.11 7.86 -21.38
N ASP A 802 -28.02 7.39 -22.02
CA ASP A 802 -27.24 8.08 -23.07
C ASP A 802 -27.11 9.62 -22.90
N GLY A 803 -26.61 10.06 -21.74
CA GLY A 803 -26.40 11.48 -21.46
C GLY A 803 -27.66 12.29 -21.10
N TYR A 804 -28.82 11.67 -20.95
CA TYR A 804 -30.05 12.30 -20.47
C TYR A 804 -30.40 11.87 -19.03
N VAL A 805 -31.10 12.76 -18.32
CA VAL A 805 -31.80 12.44 -17.06
C VAL A 805 -33.27 12.82 -17.12
N TYR A 806 -34.08 12.09 -16.36
CA TYR A 806 -35.54 12.19 -16.35
C TYR A 806 -36.09 12.09 -14.91
N GLU A 807 -37.17 12.81 -14.64
CA GLU A 807 -38.04 12.57 -13.48
C GLU A 807 -39.37 12.00 -13.96
N LEU A 808 -39.74 10.83 -13.44
CA LEU A 808 -40.91 10.06 -13.87
C LEU A 808 -41.99 10.03 -12.78
N ALA A 809 -43.26 10.00 -13.19
CA ALA A 809 -44.38 9.76 -12.30
C ALA A 809 -44.45 8.26 -11.91
N PRO A 810 -44.20 7.85 -10.64
CA PRO A 810 -44.03 6.44 -10.29
C PRO A 810 -45.26 5.57 -10.59
N ALA A 811 -46.46 6.15 -10.53
CA ALA A 811 -47.72 5.42 -10.78
C ALA A 811 -48.13 5.32 -12.27
N THR A 812 -47.48 6.04 -13.18
CA THR A 812 -47.94 6.15 -14.59
C THR A 812 -46.85 6.16 -15.66
N GLY A 813 -45.56 6.24 -15.30
CA GLY A 813 -44.46 6.31 -16.28
C GLY A 813 -44.36 7.63 -17.05
N GLN A 814 -45.26 8.58 -16.77
CA GLN A 814 -45.24 9.88 -17.44
C GLN A 814 -43.95 10.63 -17.09
N ILE A 815 -43.22 11.06 -18.12
CA ILE A 815 -42.09 11.99 -17.98
C ILE A 815 -42.64 13.31 -17.42
N LEU A 816 -42.25 13.64 -16.19
CA LEU A 816 -42.55 14.91 -15.54
C LEU A 816 -41.54 15.98 -15.92
N ARG A 817 -40.26 15.57 -16.08
CA ARG A 817 -39.13 16.41 -16.47
C ARG A 817 -38.10 15.59 -17.24
N SER A 818 -37.37 16.24 -18.14
CA SER A 818 -36.22 15.69 -18.84
C SER A 818 -35.16 16.78 -19.05
N LEU A 819 -33.88 16.39 -19.07
CA LEU A 819 -32.76 17.28 -19.39
C LEU A 819 -31.66 16.47 -20.09
N GLN A 820 -31.05 17.07 -21.11
CA GLN A 820 -29.85 16.56 -21.76
C GLN A 820 -28.61 17.16 -21.09
N LEU A 821 -27.65 16.31 -20.70
CA LEU A 821 -26.41 16.71 -20.02
C LEU A 821 -25.23 16.82 -20.98
N THR A 822 -25.18 15.97 -22.01
CA THR A 822 -24.21 16.05 -23.10
C THR A 822 -24.83 15.72 -24.46
N THR A 823 -24.18 16.16 -25.54
CA THR A 823 -24.46 15.79 -26.93
C THR A 823 -23.53 14.70 -27.45
N ASP A 824 -22.54 14.29 -26.66
CA ASP A 824 -21.75 13.09 -26.92
C ASP A 824 -22.65 11.87 -26.68
N VAL A 825 -22.69 10.94 -27.63
CA VAL A 825 -23.55 9.73 -27.60
C VAL A 825 -22.65 8.50 -27.62
N GLY A 826 -22.87 7.56 -26.69
CA GLY A 826 -21.82 6.60 -26.31
C GLY A 826 -22.26 5.18 -25.97
N GLY A 827 -23.48 4.98 -25.49
CA GLY A 827 -23.90 3.70 -24.90
C GLY A 827 -23.66 3.57 -23.40
N ASP A 828 -23.03 4.57 -22.77
CA ASP A 828 -22.68 4.53 -21.34
C ASP A 828 -23.89 4.79 -20.44
N VAL A 829 -24.02 3.99 -19.38
CA VAL A 829 -25.09 4.12 -18.40
C VAL A 829 -24.94 5.43 -17.61
N THR A 830 -25.97 6.28 -17.64
CA THR A 830 -26.00 7.52 -16.86
C THR A 830 -26.32 7.19 -15.39
N ARG A 831 -25.27 7.00 -14.57
CA ARG A 831 -25.36 6.68 -13.14
C ARG A 831 -25.82 7.93 -12.36
N MET A 832 -26.64 7.79 -11.30
CA MET A 832 -27.26 8.93 -10.62
C MET A 832 -27.27 8.82 -9.08
N ALA A 833 -27.29 9.97 -8.41
CA ALA A 833 -27.49 10.13 -6.96
C ALA A 833 -28.26 11.42 -6.64
N THR A 834 -28.77 11.61 -5.41
CA THR A 834 -29.43 12.87 -5.01
C THR A 834 -29.35 13.13 -3.51
N ASP A 835 -29.18 14.40 -3.13
CA ASP A 835 -29.27 14.91 -1.75
C ASP A 835 -30.66 15.50 -1.41
N GLY A 836 -31.62 15.41 -2.34
CA GLY A 836 -32.95 16.03 -2.22
C GLY A 836 -33.03 17.50 -2.66
N THR A 837 -31.91 18.14 -2.97
CA THR A 837 -31.81 19.50 -3.55
C THR A 837 -31.32 19.47 -5.00
N TYR A 838 -30.37 18.59 -5.31
CA TYR A 838 -29.80 18.34 -6.64
C TYR A 838 -29.98 16.88 -7.05
N LEU A 839 -30.16 16.63 -8.35
CA LEU A 839 -29.87 15.35 -8.99
C LEU A 839 -28.43 15.41 -9.48
N PHE A 840 -27.60 14.50 -9.02
CA PHE A 840 -26.25 14.30 -9.53
C PHE A 840 -26.27 13.18 -10.56
N ALA A 841 -25.54 13.35 -11.64
CA ALA A 841 -25.41 12.35 -12.70
C ALA A 841 -23.96 12.23 -13.16
N GLY A 842 -23.53 11.00 -13.47
CA GLY A 842 -22.22 10.69 -14.02
C GLY A 842 -22.36 9.98 -15.37
N VAL A 843 -21.67 10.50 -16.40
CA VAL A 843 -21.68 9.97 -17.78
C VAL A 843 -20.50 10.56 -18.58
N HIS A 844 -19.92 9.79 -19.51
CA HIS A 844 -18.90 10.23 -20.50
C HIS A 844 -17.69 11.01 -19.91
N GLY A 845 -17.19 10.64 -18.72
CA GLY A 845 -16.08 11.35 -18.04
C GLY A 845 -16.47 12.69 -17.39
N TYR A 846 -17.75 12.95 -17.17
CA TYR A 846 -18.28 14.13 -16.48
C TYR A 846 -19.27 13.78 -15.36
N ALA A 847 -19.18 14.54 -14.27
CA ALA A 847 -20.23 14.66 -13.27
C ALA A 847 -21.03 15.95 -13.50
N TYR A 848 -22.34 15.90 -13.23
CA TYR A 848 -23.27 17.01 -13.40
C TYR A 848 -24.10 17.22 -12.12
N GLY A 849 -24.51 18.47 -11.86
CA GLY A 849 -25.48 18.79 -10.82
C GLY A 849 -26.68 19.54 -11.40
N VAL A 850 -27.85 18.91 -11.39
CA VAL A 850 -29.13 19.47 -11.86
C VAL A 850 -29.98 19.87 -10.65
N ARG A 851 -30.58 21.06 -10.63
CA ARG A 851 -31.39 21.49 -9.48
C ARG A 851 -32.76 20.81 -9.51
N LEU A 852 -33.18 20.20 -8.40
CA LEU A 852 -34.47 19.50 -8.35
C LEU A 852 -35.70 20.42 -8.42
N ASN A 853 -35.51 21.74 -8.36
CA ASN A 853 -36.54 22.75 -8.59
C ASN A 853 -36.41 23.49 -9.94
N ASP A 854 -35.31 23.30 -10.68
CA ASP A 854 -35.03 23.98 -11.95
C ASP A 854 -34.26 23.06 -12.91
N TRP A 855 -34.97 22.60 -13.95
CA TRP A 855 -34.47 21.69 -14.98
C TRP A 855 -34.30 22.42 -16.33
N GLY A 856 -34.20 23.76 -16.33
CA GLY A 856 -33.96 24.52 -17.56
C GLY A 856 -32.56 24.31 -18.14
N ASP A 857 -31.59 23.99 -17.28
CA ASP A 857 -30.19 23.65 -17.59
C ASP A 857 -29.59 22.90 -16.38
N TYR A 858 -28.37 22.36 -16.50
CA TYR A 858 -27.61 21.92 -15.32
C TYR A 858 -27.02 23.14 -14.58
N ALA A 859 -26.90 23.05 -13.24
CA ALA A 859 -26.31 24.13 -12.44
C ALA A 859 -24.78 24.17 -12.53
N TRP A 860 -24.16 23.00 -12.80
CA TRP A 860 -22.73 22.85 -13.09
C TRP A 860 -22.46 21.51 -13.79
N SER A 861 -21.35 21.44 -14.50
CA SER A 861 -20.74 20.21 -15.03
C SER A 861 -19.24 20.19 -14.72
N ARG A 862 -18.66 19.01 -14.53
CA ARG A 862 -17.26 18.84 -14.11
C ARG A 862 -16.65 17.56 -14.68
N SER A 863 -15.56 17.69 -15.43
CA SER A 863 -14.76 16.52 -15.86
C SER A 863 -14.14 15.81 -14.65
N VAL A 864 -14.28 14.49 -14.64
CA VAL A 864 -13.75 13.52 -13.67
C VAL A 864 -13.43 12.24 -14.47
N GLY A 865 -12.19 11.76 -14.43
CA GLY A 865 -11.77 10.62 -15.27
C GLY A 865 -10.75 10.92 -16.38
N GLY A 866 -9.97 12.00 -16.30
CA GLY A 866 -8.82 12.21 -17.18
C GLY A 866 -9.12 12.79 -18.58
N THR A 867 -8.27 12.49 -19.56
CA THR A 867 -8.27 13.13 -20.90
C THR A 867 -8.85 12.26 -22.02
N LEU A 868 -9.51 11.16 -21.67
CA LEU A 868 -10.24 10.30 -22.62
C LEU A 868 -11.73 10.69 -22.64
N ALA A 869 -12.43 10.28 -23.68
CA ALA A 869 -13.88 10.46 -23.82
C ALA A 869 -14.55 9.09 -23.77
N TYR A 870 -15.80 9.04 -23.31
CA TYR A 870 -16.57 7.79 -23.08
C TYR A 870 -15.96 6.94 -21.95
N GLU A 871 -15.82 7.56 -20.77
CA GLU A 871 -15.45 6.88 -19.51
C GLU A 871 -16.69 6.81 -18.60
N GLU A 872 -16.93 5.66 -17.97
CA GLU A 872 -17.98 5.54 -16.95
C GLU A 872 -17.69 6.44 -15.74
N VAL A 873 -18.75 7.02 -15.16
CA VAL A 873 -18.66 7.85 -13.95
C VAL A 873 -19.68 7.40 -12.92
N SER A 874 -19.21 6.74 -11.87
CA SER A 874 -20.02 6.51 -10.66
C SER A 874 -20.21 7.81 -9.90
N VAL A 875 -21.42 8.09 -9.41
CA VAL A 875 -21.71 9.23 -8.53
C VAL A 875 -22.45 8.77 -7.27
N LEU A 876 -22.12 9.39 -6.13
CA LEU A 876 -22.62 8.98 -4.81
C LEU A 876 -22.77 10.22 -3.92
N SER A 877 -23.90 10.34 -3.21
CA SER A 877 -24.11 11.44 -2.25
C SER A 877 -24.63 10.91 -0.92
N LEU A 878 -24.03 11.39 0.17
CA LEU A 878 -24.41 11.09 1.55
C LEU A 878 -24.01 12.27 2.46
N ASP A 879 -24.87 12.63 3.42
CA ASP A 879 -24.64 13.69 4.42
C ASP A 879 -24.15 15.04 3.86
N GLY A 880 -24.70 15.48 2.72
CA GLY A 880 -24.28 16.74 2.07
C GLY A 880 -22.87 16.69 1.45
N ARG A 881 -22.31 15.50 1.26
CA ARG A 881 -21.09 15.25 0.49
C ARG A 881 -21.46 14.66 -0.87
N LEU A 882 -20.66 14.96 -1.88
CA LEU A 882 -20.75 14.37 -3.21
C LEU A 882 -19.41 13.75 -3.58
N PHE A 883 -19.46 12.50 -4.03
CA PHE A 883 -18.32 11.73 -4.50
C PHE A 883 -18.54 11.30 -5.95
N ALA A 884 -17.45 11.17 -6.70
CA ALA A 884 -17.45 10.59 -8.04
C ALA A 884 -16.27 9.62 -8.19
N GLY A 885 -16.45 8.57 -9.00
CA GLY A 885 -15.41 7.60 -9.35
C GLY A 885 -15.38 7.41 -10.87
N SER A 886 -14.20 7.51 -11.48
CA SER A 886 -13.99 7.31 -12.93
C SER A 886 -12.49 7.18 -13.26
N ASN A 887 -12.13 6.41 -14.28
CA ASN A 887 -10.75 6.26 -14.77
C ASN A 887 -9.72 5.94 -13.68
N GLY A 888 -10.05 4.99 -12.78
CA GLY A 888 -9.20 4.61 -11.64
C GLY A 888 -8.99 5.71 -10.58
N HIS A 889 -9.71 6.82 -10.67
CA HIS A 889 -9.69 7.92 -9.71
C HIS A 889 -10.98 7.97 -8.89
N VAL A 890 -10.86 8.45 -7.66
CA VAL A 890 -11.99 8.96 -6.87
C VAL A 890 -11.86 10.46 -6.65
N TYR A 891 -13.00 11.14 -6.50
CA TYR A 891 -13.10 12.58 -6.30
C TYR A 891 -14.14 12.91 -5.24
N ARG A 892 -13.93 14.00 -4.51
CA ARG A 892 -14.93 14.66 -3.66
C ARG A 892 -15.24 16.04 -4.21
N LEU A 893 -16.51 16.32 -4.44
CA LEU A 893 -17.03 17.53 -5.08
C LEU A 893 -17.84 18.38 -4.09
N THR A 894 -17.82 19.70 -4.26
CA THR A 894 -18.81 20.60 -3.65
C THR A 894 -20.17 20.42 -4.34
N PRO A 895 -21.25 19.97 -3.65
CA PRO A 895 -22.54 19.67 -4.28
C PRO A 895 -23.15 20.82 -5.07
N GLU A 896 -22.98 22.06 -4.62
CA GLU A 896 -23.62 23.24 -5.20
C GLU A 896 -22.89 23.80 -6.44
N THR A 897 -21.62 23.41 -6.66
CA THR A 897 -20.74 24.06 -7.65
C THR A 897 -19.91 23.10 -8.51
N GLY A 898 -19.92 21.80 -8.23
CA GLY A 898 -19.09 20.81 -8.92
C GLY A 898 -17.59 21.01 -8.74
N THR A 899 -17.18 21.86 -7.79
CA THR A 899 -15.76 22.13 -7.55
C THR A 899 -15.12 20.93 -6.88
N VAL A 900 -14.06 20.38 -7.50
CA VAL A 900 -13.25 19.31 -6.92
C VAL A 900 -12.58 19.85 -5.64
N GLN A 901 -12.99 19.30 -4.49
CA GLN A 901 -12.37 19.55 -3.19
C GLN A 901 -11.11 18.69 -3.04
N TYR A 902 -11.20 17.43 -3.49
CA TYR A 902 -10.11 16.47 -3.52
C TYR A 902 -10.25 15.54 -4.72
N GLY A 903 -9.14 15.04 -5.24
CA GLY A 903 -9.07 13.94 -6.19
C GLY A 903 -7.89 13.05 -5.83
N GLN A 904 -8.03 11.74 -6.03
CA GLN A 904 -6.99 10.76 -5.75
C GLN A 904 -7.01 9.67 -6.83
N LEU A 905 -5.84 9.37 -7.37
CA LEU A 905 -5.60 8.19 -8.20
C LEU A 905 -5.42 6.96 -7.29
N LEU A 906 -6.15 5.87 -7.56
CA LEU A 906 -6.07 4.63 -6.77
C LEU A 906 -5.05 3.63 -7.30
N THR A 907 -4.97 3.47 -8.63
CA THR A 907 -4.12 2.49 -9.32
C THR A 907 -3.02 3.15 -10.16
N SER A 908 -1.93 2.46 -10.49
CA SER A 908 -0.87 3.02 -11.33
C SER A 908 -1.35 3.28 -12.78
N THR A 909 -0.74 4.25 -13.47
CA THR A 909 -1.25 4.82 -14.74
C THR A 909 -1.04 3.94 -15.98
N VAL A 910 -0.66 2.67 -15.85
CA VAL A 910 -0.13 1.85 -16.97
C VAL A 910 -0.99 0.63 -17.26
N GLY A 911 -2.14 0.86 -17.89
CA GLY A 911 -3.04 -0.19 -18.38
C GLY A 911 -4.19 0.31 -19.26
N ALA A 912 -4.11 1.55 -19.78
CA ALA A 912 -5.24 2.37 -20.19
C ALA A 912 -6.29 1.65 -21.07
N GLY A 913 -7.52 1.62 -20.57
CA GLY A 913 -8.75 1.10 -21.17
C GLY A 913 -9.94 1.57 -20.33
N ASP A 914 -11.13 1.00 -20.54
CA ASP A 914 -12.35 1.45 -19.88
C ASP A 914 -12.34 1.01 -18.39
N TYR A 915 -12.19 1.98 -17.49
CA TYR A 915 -11.86 1.74 -16.08
C TYR A 915 -13.03 2.12 -15.14
N ASP A 916 -14.09 1.29 -15.07
CA ASP A 916 -15.17 1.53 -14.09
C ASP A 916 -14.60 1.56 -12.66
N THR A 917 -14.80 2.70 -12.01
CA THR A 917 -14.50 2.90 -10.60
C THR A 917 -15.81 2.93 -9.85
N SER A 918 -16.26 1.76 -9.40
CA SER A 918 -17.43 1.66 -8.53
C SER A 918 -17.10 2.30 -7.18
N ILE A 919 -18.08 2.97 -6.55
CA ILE A 919 -17.91 3.59 -5.23
C ILE A 919 -19.12 3.38 -4.33
N LEU A 920 -18.85 3.18 -3.04
CA LEU A 920 -19.84 3.17 -1.95
C LEU A 920 -19.23 3.82 -0.70
N THR A 921 -20.06 4.16 0.31
CA THR A 921 -19.56 4.74 1.56
C THR A 921 -20.37 4.28 2.77
N ASP A 922 -19.70 4.11 3.91
CA ASP A 922 -20.32 3.94 5.24
C ASP A 922 -20.52 5.29 5.97
N GLY A 923 -20.19 6.41 5.33
CA GLY A 923 -20.20 7.76 5.89
C GLY A 923 -18.89 8.20 6.53
N THR A 924 -17.95 7.29 6.79
CA THR A 924 -16.60 7.55 7.33
C THR A 924 -15.54 7.32 6.24
N PHE A 925 -15.68 6.23 5.50
CA PHE A 925 -14.81 5.80 4.42
C PHE A 925 -15.57 5.69 3.10
N LEU A 926 -14.87 5.99 2.01
CA LEU A 926 -15.30 5.70 0.63
C LEU A 926 -14.58 4.41 0.23
N TYR A 927 -15.33 3.35 -0.05
CA TYR A 927 -14.77 2.12 -0.62
C TYR A 927 -14.94 2.17 -2.14
N ALA A 928 -13.90 1.77 -2.86
CA ALA A 928 -13.87 1.82 -4.31
C ALA A 928 -13.40 0.49 -4.90
N GLY A 929 -13.95 0.10 -6.05
CA GLY A 929 -13.56 -1.11 -6.79
C GLY A 929 -13.00 -0.75 -8.15
N VAL A 930 -11.77 -1.20 -8.45
CA VAL A 930 -11.03 -0.93 -9.70
C VAL A 930 -10.14 -2.12 -10.05
N HIS A 931 -10.26 -2.69 -11.26
CA HIS A 931 -9.37 -3.72 -11.83
C HIS A 931 -8.99 -4.90 -10.92
N GLY A 932 -9.98 -5.54 -10.31
CA GLY A 932 -9.69 -6.62 -9.35
C GLY A 932 -9.01 -6.18 -8.05
N TYR A 933 -9.00 -4.89 -7.73
CA TYR A 933 -8.62 -4.36 -6.42
C TYR A 933 -9.83 -3.70 -5.74
N ALA A 934 -9.92 -3.91 -4.43
CA ALA A 934 -10.75 -3.11 -3.54
C ALA A 934 -9.87 -2.08 -2.82
N TYR A 935 -10.40 -0.88 -2.59
CA TYR A 935 -9.73 0.22 -1.90
C TYR A 935 -10.62 0.78 -0.80
N LYS A 936 -10.02 1.27 0.29
CA LYS A 936 -10.67 2.06 1.33
C LYS A 936 -10.01 3.43 1.43
N VAL A 937 -10.78 4.51 1.31
CA VAL A 937 -10.30 5.89 1.35
C VAL A 937 -10.97 6.62 2.52
N LEU A 938 -10.19 7.32 3.35
CA LEU A 938 -10.72 8.14 4.44
C LEU A 938 -11.42 9.38 3.87
N VAL A 939 -12.70 9.61 4.23
CA VAL A 939 -13.50 10.76 3.73
C VAL A 939 -14.25 11.54 4.83
N THR A 940 -13.77 11.41 6.06
CA THR A 940 -14.18 12.26 7.19
C THR A 940 -13.58 13.66 7.06
N THR A 941 -14.36 14.70 7.33
CA THR A 941 -13.77 15.95 7.83
C THR A 941 -13.07 15.67 9.15
N PRO A 942 -11.79 16.08 9.35
CA PRO A 942 -11.11 15.97 10.63
C PRO A 942 -11.95 16.55 11.76
N SER A 943 -11.97 15.87 12.92
CA SER A 943 -12.92 16.15 13.99
C SER A 943 -12.71 17.53 14.60
N ASN A 944 -13.59 18.48 14.24
CA ASN A 944 -13.71 19.84 14.79
C ASN A 944 -12.40 20.63 14.94
N ALA A 945 -12.18 21.57 14.01
CA ALA A 945 -11.33 22.72 14.28
C ALA A 945 -12.01 23.64 15.32
N THR A 946 -11.74 23.41 16.60
CA THR A 946 -12.20 24.20 17.77
C THR A 946 -11.08 24.37 18.77
#